data_AF-A0A8H8NQY8-F1
#
_entry.id   AF-A0A8H8NQY8-F1
#
_cell.length_a   1.000
_cell.length_b   1.000
_cell.length_c   1.000
_cell.angle_alpha   90.00
_cell.angle_beta   90.00
_cell.angle_gamma   90.00
#
_symmetry.space_group_name_H-M   'P 1'
#
loop_
_entity.id
_entity.type
_entity.pdbx_description
1 polymer ?
#
loop_
_entity_poly.entity_id
_entity_poly.type
_entity_poly.pdbx_seq_one_letter_code
_entity_poly.pdbx_strand_id
1 'polypeptide(L)'
;MRELKLEHWSRLGRFRRSKWMNIGKQGSNIRFMQGRLLCDLASDGAKSMIQSTSWSLTEMCQSQLKITREDIDPDDTTSFFDATVSSPDRLLHFVQHCNSQTWLEIPGTKTLNGGRAERNEYILLHEFHRLKYVPPDKTWAKKSGAAAAKAEAVDDEGGAAPVAAKSKRDKYKGGLVFEPKRGLWDKYILVMDFNSLYPSIIQEYNIDFTTVDKTDDDSGEVKIPAIPDSGIPQGVLPRLIATLVEPKRGLWDKYILVMDFNINRRRQVKNLMKDRTATQAQLVQWDIKQKALKLTANSMYGCLGREILTHTRELAENLSLDVIYGDTDSIFVNSNVTDLPDALKIANELKKAVNDRYRLLEIDLDGIFRRMLLLQKKKYAAVKVEEMNASSVEIKGLDMKRREYYIFSTKSCRETTPRQWLSAYRILEMDGENIRGGKVDMDDFIVFKRLGKAPEDYPKDNSLPHVHVAKRMKERGGHARIGDVIPYIFCLGGDGTSVKTGQADRAFHPDELRKTDSELKIDFEYYIAQQILPPVERLCDPIEGTDRARLAECLGLDPSRFQVSVGVIDDDPYRTLDSQIPDKERFREAAQFTVKCRKCQGSTVFPSVGSPEAPVITSAGVRCPGCSEELTLASIQVQLETQLRQQINNYYSG
;
A
#
# COMPACT_ATOMS: atom_id res chain seq x y z
N MET A 1 -3.71 29.78 26.49
CA MET A 1 -4.05 29.60 27.93
C MET A 1 -2.86 29.88 28.86
N ARG A 2 -1.71 29.20 28.69
CA ARG A 2 -0.51 29.43 29.52
C ARG A 2 0.02 30.85 29.40
N GLU A 3 0.21 31.33 28.17
CA GLU A 3 0.70 32.69 27.88
C GLU A 3 -0.26 33.76 28.42
N LEU A 4 -1.57 33.51 28.29
CA LEU A 4 -2.63 34.39 28.81
C LEU A 4 -2.89 34.24 30.34
N LYS A 5 -2.08 33.44 31.06
CA LYS A 5 -2.17 33.23 32.52
C LYS A 5 -3.58 32.94 33.06
N LEU A 6 -4.39 32.15 32.34
CA LEU A 6 -5.76 31.84 32.77
C LEU A 6 -5.80 31.03 34.07
N GLU A 7 -6.52 31.50 35.08
CA GLU A 7 -6.53 30.93 36.44
C GLU A 7 -7.22 29.55 36.53
N HIS A 8 -8.19 29.26 35.67
CA HIS A 8 -9.04 28.07 35.77
C HIS A 8 -8.77 27.02 34.67
N TRP A 9 -7.59 27.03 34.06
CA TRP A 9 -7.22 26.10 32.99
C TRP A 9 -7.39 24.62 33.37
N SER A 10 -7.22 24.25 34.64
CA SER A 10 -7.36 22.86 35.08
C SER A 10 -8.80 22.33 34.98
N ARG A 11 -9.81 23.20 34.81
CA ARG A 11 -11.21 22.80 34.59
C ARG A 11 -11.45 22.10 33.24
N LEU A 12 -10.47 22.17 32.33
CA LEU A 12 -10.43 21.32 31.13
C LEU A 12 -10.49 19.84 31.49
N GLY A 13 -9.82 19.42 32.57
CA GLY A 13 -9.97 18.09 33.14
C GLY A 13 -11.06 18.01 34.21
N ARG A 14 -11.17 16.86 34.88
CA ARG A 14 -11.96 16.73 36.12
C ARG A 14 -11.12 16.89 37.39
N PHE A 15 -9.80 17.01 37.26
CA PHE A 15 -8.87 17.14 38.38
C PHE A 15 -8.34 18.57 38.47
N ARG A 16 -8.43 19.16 39.67
CA ARG A 16 -7.79 20.45 39.96
C ARG A 16 -6.27 20.28 39.94
N ARG A 17 -5.57 21.19 39.28
CA ARG A 17 -4.11 21.16 39.17
C ARG A 17 -3.55 22.56 39.39
N SER A 18 -2.50 22.65 40.19
CA SER A 18 -1.78 23.91 40.46
C SER A 18 -0.70 24.21 39.43
N LYS A 19 -0.07 23.17 38.86
CA LYS A 19 1.08 23.32 37.95
C LYS A 19 0.71 22.98 36.51
N TRP A 20 1.10 23.87 35.59
CA TRP A 20 0.99 23.63 34.15
C TRP A 20 1.84 22.43 33.74
N MET A 21 1.32 21.56 32.87
CA MET A 21 2.03 20.38 32.40
C MET A 21 2.84 20.68 31.13
N ASN A 22 4.04 20.11 31.03
CA ASN A 22 4.85 20.24 29.82
C ASN A 22 4.20 19.47 28.66
N ILE A 23 3.96 20.18 27.57
CA ILE A 23 3.56 19.63 26.28
C ILE A 23 4.86 19.38 25.51
N GLY A 24 5.27 18.13 25.36
CA GLY A 24 6.59 17.84 24.77
C GLY A 24 6.71 16.51 24.04
N LYS A 25 5.79 15.56 24.25
CA LYS A 25 5.75 14.30 23.49
C LYS A 25 4.34 14.08 22.96
N GLN A 26 4.21 13.47 21.79
CA GLN A 26 2.93 13.10 21.22
C GLN A 26 2.09 12.33 22.27
N GLY A 27 0.84 12.74 22.48
CA GLY A 27 -0.05 12.19 23.49
C GLY A 27 0.07 12.77 24.92
N SER A 28 1.07 13.61 25.23
CA SER A 28 1.15 14.27 26.55
C SER A 28 -0.02 15.24 26.79
N ASN A 29 -0.63 15.74 25.72
CA ASN A 29 -1.73 16.72 25.76
C ASN A 29 -3.01 16.13 26.37
N ILE A 30 -3.21 14.82 26.22
CA ILE A 30 -4.38 14.11 26.77
C ILE A 30 -4.42 14.20 28.31
N ARG A 31 -3.26 14.42 28.96
CA ARG A 31 -3.18 14.59 30.42
C ARG A 31 -3.96 15.80 30.92
N PHE A 32 -4.15 16.83 30.10
CA PHE A 32 -4.98 17.99 30.44
C PHE A 32 -6.46 17.61 30.60
N MET A 33 -6.92 16.65 29.81
CA MET A 33 -8.32 16.18 29.80
C MET A 33 -8.57 15.03 30.78
N GLN A 34 -7.67 14.78 31.75
CA GLN A 34 -7.81 13.63 32.65
C GLN A 34 -9.17 13.65 33.38
N GLY A 35 -9.86 12.52 33.36
CA GLY A 35 -11.23 12.35 33.88
C GLY A 35 -12.32 12.75 32.89
N ARG A 36 -11.99 13.31 31.73
CA ARG A 36 -12.90 13.49 30.60
C ARG A 36 -12.51 12.55 29.47
N LEU A 37 -13.51 12.18 28.70
CA LEU A 37 -13.34 11.35 27.53
C LEU A 37 -13.04 12.23 26.29
N LEU A 38 -12.10 11.85 25.42
CA LEU A 38 -11.69 12.60 24.23
C LEU A 38 -11.69 11.69 22.99
N CYS A 39 -12.70 11.78 22.14
CA CYS A 39 -12.63 11.15 20.82
C CYS A 39 -11.94 12.13 19.89
N ASP A 40 -10.96 11.62 19.17
CA ASP A 40 -10.29 12.37 18.13
C ASP A 40 -10.50 11.60 16.83
N LEU A 41 -11.23 12.21 15.89
CA LEU A 41 -11.52 11.63 14.58
C LEU A 41 -10.24 11.50 13.72
N ALA A 42 -9.19 12.26 14.03
CA ALA A 42 -7.88 12.16 13.40
C ALA A 42 -6.93 11.20 14.13
N SER A 43 -7.37 10.56 15.22
CA SER A 43 -6.57 9.55 15.96
C SER A 43 -6.29 8.31 15.11
N ASP A 44 -5.25 7.56 15.45
CA ASP A 44 -4.94 6.28 14.81
C ASP A 44 -6.08 5.25 14.91
N GLY A 45 -6.89 5.35 15.99
CA GLY A 45 -8.07 4.52 16.20
C GLY A 45 -9.16 4.82 15.19
N ALA A 46 -9.56 6.08 15.09
CA ALA A 46 -10.50 6.55 14.07
C ALA A 46 -9.97 6.29 12.66
N LYS A 47 -8.67 6.51 12.43
CA LYS A 47 -7.88 6.17 11.22
C LYS A 47 -8.06 4.76 10.71
N SER A 48 -8.25 3.81 11.63
CA SER A 48 -8.44 2.41 11.29
C SER A 48 -9.89 2.01 11.01
N MET A 49 -10.87 2.89 11.30
CA MET A 49 -12.30 2.59 11.21
C MET A 49 -12.98 3.29 10.03
N ILE A 50 -12.57 4.52 9.71
CA ILE A 50 -13.11 5.29 8.59
C ILE A 50 -12.13 5.16 7.43
N GLN A 51 -12.59 4.95 6.20
CA GLN A 51 -11.72 5.03 5.04
C GLN A 51 -11.72 6.48 4.54
N SER A 52 -10.59 7.15 4.67
CA SER A 52 -10.36 8.50 4.18
C SER A 52 -8.90 8.66 3.78
N THR A 53 -8.64 9.67 2.96
CA THR A 53 -7.40 9.80 2.22
C THR A 53 -6.50 10.90 2.81
N SER A 54 -7.07 12.07 3.11
CA SER A 54 -6.40 13.18 3.80
C SER A 54 -6.78 13.27 5.28
N TRP A 55 -7.95 12.74 5.68
CA TRP A 55 -8.49 12.87 7.04
C TRP A 55 -8.74 14.32 7.47
N SER A 56 -8.81 15.25 6.52
CA SER A 56 -9.27 16.60 6.78
C SER A 56 -10.76 16.60 7.14
N LEU A 57 -11.17 17.56 7.96
CA LEU A 57 -12.59 17.69 8.31
C LEU A 57 -13.46 17.93 7.06
N THR A 58 -12.94 18.68 6.07
CA THR A 58 -13.60 18.91 4.77
C THR A 58 -13.89 17.61 4.04
N GLU A 59 -12.88 16.74 3.87
CA GLU A 59 -13.06 15.45 3.20
C GLU A 59 -13.99 14.54 4.01
N MET A 60 -13.88 14.56 5.34
CA MET A 60 -14.74 13.75 6.19
C MET A 60 -16.22 14.16 6.08
N CYS A 61 -16.52 15.47 6.07
CA CYS A 61 -17.88 15.97 5.82
C CYS A 61 -18.39 15.54 4.44
N GLN A 62 -17.59 15.68 3.40
CA GLN A 62 -17.98 15.30 2.05
C GLN A 62 -18.20 13.78 1.90
N SER A 63 -17.28 12.98 2.43
CA SER A 63 -17.31 11.53 2.26
C SER A 63 -18.37 10.85 3.13
N GLN A 64 -18.48 11.24 4.40
CA GLN A 64 -19.34 10.57 5.39
C GLN A 64 -20.71 11.24 5.54
N LEU A 65 -20.78 12.58 5.49
CA LEU A 65 -22.04 13.31 5.68
C LEU A 65 -22.68 13.77 4.38
N LYS A 66 -21.95 13.71 3.26
CA LYS A 66 -22.38 14.23 1.94
C LYS A 66 -22.70 15.73 1.97
N ILE A 67 -21.96 16.47 2.79
CA ILE A 67 -22.10 17.93 2.93
C ILE A 67 -20.79 18.57 2.47
N THR A 68 -20.90 19.54 1.56
CA THR A 68 -19.79 20.40 1.15
C THR A 68 -19.51 21.39 2.27
N ARG A 69 -18.33 21.27 2.89
CA ARG A 69 -17.83 22.22 3.89
C ARG A 69 -17.00 23.29 3.18
N GLU A 70 -17.29 24.55 3.46
CA GLU A 70 -16.40 25.67 3.13
C GLU A 70 -15.11 25.57 3.97
N ASP A 71 -13.95 25.87 3.40
CA ASP A 71 -12.69 25.93 4.14
C ASP A 71 -12.16 27.36 4.08
N ILE A 72 -12.03 27.99 5.24
CA ILE A 72 -11.58 29.38 5.35
C ILE A 72 -10.06 29.38 5.53
N ASP A 73 -9.35 30.08 4.65
CA ASP A 73 -7.90 30.25 4.75
C ASP A 73 -7.54 31.03 6.05
N PRO A 74 -6.57 30.55 6.84
CA PRO A 74 -6.07 31.30 8.00
C PRO A 74 -5.68 32.76 7.69
N ASP A 75 -5.13 33.04 6.51
CA ASP A 75 -4.74 34.39 6.09
C ASP A 75 -5.97 35.33 6.01
N ASP A 76 -7.10 34.79 5.54
CA ASP A 76 -8.36 35.53 5.38
C ASP A 76 -9.09 35.76 6.70
N THR A 77 -8.71 35.06 7.77
CA THR A 77 -9.38 35.14 9.08
C THR A 77 -9.45 36.57 9.60
N THR A 78 -8.39 37.36 9.39
CA THR A 78 -8.34 38.76 9.83
C THR A 78 -9.41 39.63 9.18
N SER A 79 -9.77 39.35 7.92
CA SER A 79 -10.78 40.10 7.17
C SER A 79 -12.20 39.93 7.72
N PHE A 80 -12.48 38.84 8.45
CA PHE A 80 -13.77 38.62 9.10
C PHE A 80 -13.95 39.41 10.41
N PHE A 81 -12.87 39.95 10.96
CA PHE A 81 -12.86 40.81 12.15
C PHE A 81 -12.68 42.30 11.82
N ASP A 82 -12.77 42.67 10.53
CA ASP A 82 -12.71 44.06 10.12
C ASP A 82 -13.89 44.84 10.70
N ALA A 83 -13.60 45.80 11.58
CA ALA A 83 -14.61 46.63 12.23
C ALA A 83 -15.08 47.80 11.35
N THR A 84 -14.49 47.99 10.17
CA THR A 84 -14.82 49.10 9.26
C THR A 84 -15.99 48.80 8.33
N VAL A 85 -16.42 47.54 8.22
CA VAL A 85 -17.60 47.14 7.43
C VAL A 85 -18.89 47.55 8.15
N SER A 86 -19.87 48.02 7.37
CA SER A 86 -21.14 48.57 7.85
C SER A 86 -22.13 47.52 8.37
N SER A 87 -21.87 46.22 8.16
CA SER A 87 -22.74 45.11 8.57
C SER A 87 -21.96 44.04 9.36
N PRO A 88 -22.54 43.47 10.44
CA PRO A 88 -21.93 42.37 11.20
C PRO A 88 -21.96 41.01 10.48
N ASP A 89 -22.52 40.93 9.25
CA ASP A 89 -22.76 39.67 8.55
C ASP A 89 -21.49 38.82 8.36
N ARG A 90 -20.33 39.44 8.07
CA ARG A 90 -19.07 38.69 7.88
C ARG A 90 -18.61 38.03 9.18
N LEU A 91 -18.69 38.75 10.31
CA LEU A 91 -18.35 38.18 11.61
C LEU A 91 -19.35 37.09 12.02
N LEU A 92 -20.65 37.31 11.79
CA LEU A 92 -21.68 36.32 12.05
C LEU A 92 -21.47 35.05 11.22
N HIS A 93 -21.11 35.19 9.94
CA HIS A 93 -20.76 34.08 9.07
C HIS A 93 -19.58 33.28 9.63
N PHE A 94 -18.50 33.94 10.06
CA PHE A 94 -17.34 33.28 10.68
C PHE A 94 -17.73 32.52 11.97
N VAL A 95 -18.56 33.14 12.83
CA VAL A 95 -19.04 32.48 14.07
C VAL A 95 -19.94 31.28 13.76
N GLN A 96 -20.85 31.40 12.78
CA GLN A 96 -21.69 30.29 12.31
C GLN A 96 -20.84 29.16 11.75
N HIS A 97 -19.81 29.50 10.96
CA HIS A 97 -18.83 28.56 10.44
C HIS A 97 -18.15 27.79 11.58
N CYS A 98 -17.60 28.47 12.60
CA CYS A 98 -17.00 27.81 13.76
C CYS A 98 -17.99 26.92 14.54
N ASN A 99 -19.24 27.38 14.74
CA ASN A 99 -20.25 26.61 15.46
C ASN A 99 -20.62 25.31 14.71
N SER A 100 -20.72 25.38 13.39
CA SER A 100 -20.98 24.21 12.54
C SER A 100 -19.88 23.14 12.66
N GLN A 101 -18.62 23.56 12.88
CA GLN A 101 -17.50 22.63 13.11
C GLN A 101 -17.61 21.91 14.45
N THR A 102 -18.03 22.59 15.51
CA THR A 102 -18.14 22.01 16.86
C THR A 102 -19.22 20.93 16.99
N TRP A 103 -20.24 20.91 16.14
CA TRP A 103 -21.30 19.90 16.19
C TRP A 103 -20.82 18.47 15.81
N LEU A 104 -19.60 18.36 15.28
CA LEU A 104 -19.01 17.13 14.75
C LEU A 104 -18.08 16.39 15.72
N GLU A 105 -17.81 16.97 16.90
CA GLU A 105 -16.90 16.38 17.89
C GLU A 105 -17.66 15.58 18.96
N ILE A 106 -17.39 14.26 19.04
CA ILE A 106 -17.97 13.36 20.06
C ILE A 106 -16.88 13.00 21.10
N PRO A 107 -17.15 12.70 22.38
CA PRO A 107 -16.10 12.30 23.36
C PRO A 107 -16.07 10.79 23.72
N GLY A 108 -14.87 10.19 23.91
CA GLY A 108 -14.63 8.80 24.43
C GLY A 108 -13.12 8.52 24.76
N THR A 109 -12.64 7.55 25.57
CA THR A 109 -11.16 7.39 25.87
C THR A 109 -10.51 6.03 25.59
N LYS A 110 -9.17 6.07 25.53
CA LYS A 110 -8.13 5.02 25.51
C LYS A 110 -8.25 3.99 24.40
N THR A 111 -9.36 3.27 24.33
CA THR A 111 -9.73 2.47 23.16
C THR A 111 -9.78 3.32 21.90
N LEU A 112 -10.22 4.58 22.02
CA LEU A 112 -10.34 5.51 20.89
C LEU A 112 -9.01 6.05 20.38
N ASN A 113 -7.93 5.99 21.16
CA ASN A 113 -6.62 6.43 20.71
C ASN A 113 -5.87 5.38 19.88
N GLY A 114 -6.48 4.23 19.60
CA GLY A 114 -6.01 3.29 18.56
C GLY A 114 -4.98 2.24 18.99
N GLY A 115 -4.60 2.18 20.27
CA GLY A 115 -3.63 1.19 20.77
C GLY A 115 -4.15 -0.25 20.73
N ARG A 116 -3.97 -0.98 19.61
CA ARG A 116 -4.35 -2.41 19.49
C ARG A 116 -3.59 -3.28 20.51
N ALA A 117 -2.28 -3.09 20.62
CA ALA A 117 -1.43 -3.83 21.55
C ALA A 117 -1.86 -3.64 23.02
N GLU A 118 -2.18 -2.40 23.41
CA GLU A 118 -2.62 -2.09 24.78
C GLU A 118 -3.95 -2.80 25.12
N ARG A 119 -4.88 -2.91 24.16
CA ARG A 119 -6.13 -3.67 24.37
C ARG A 119 -5.86 -5.17 24.60
N ASN A 120 -5.00 -5.77 23.78
CA ASN A 120 -4.65 -7.17 23.94
C ASN A 120 -3.90 -7.42 25.25
N GLU A 121 -3.01 -6.51 25.64
CA GLU A 121 -2.32 -6.52 26.94
C GLU A 121 -3.34 -6.63 28.08
N TYR A 122 -4.32 -5.71 28.15
CA TYR A 122 -5.32 -5.73 29.22
C TYR A 122 -6.22 -6.99 29.19
N ILE A 123 -6.61 -7.47 28.02
CA ILE A 123 -7.41 -8.69 27.88
C ILE A 123 -6.66 -9.89 28.46
N LEU A 124 -5.39 -10.05 28.10
CA LEU A 124 -4.54 -11.12 28.62
C LEU A 124 -4.28 -10.95 30.12
N LEU A 125 -3.96 -9.74 30.59
CA LEU A 125 -3.74 -9.45 32.01
C LEU A 125 -4.95 -9.84 32.88
N HIS A 126 -6.16 -9.51 32.43
CA HIS A 126 -7.38 -9.87 33.15
C HIS A 126 -7.55 -11.39 33.24
N GLU A 127 -7.31 -12.11 32.15
CA GLU A 127 -7.50 -13.56 32.11
C GLU A 127 -6.43 -14.31 32.91
N PHE A 128 -5.16 -13.93 32.78
CA PHE A 128 -4.07 -14.50 33.58
C PHE A 128 -4.26 -14.24 35.07
N HIS A 129 -4.67 -13.01 35.46
CA HIS A 129 -4.97 -12.70 36.85
C HIS A 129 -6.17 -13.53 37.39
N ARG A 130 -7.22 -13.71 36.58
CA ARG A 130 -8.38 -14.55 36.93
C ARG A 130 -7.97 -16.00 37.21
N LEU A 131 -7.06 -16.53 36.40
CA LEU A 131 -6.51 -17.88 36.50
C LEU A 131 -5.33 -18.00 37.50
N LYS A 132 -5.02 -16.93 38.25
CA LYS A 132 -3.94 -16.88 39.27
C LYS A 132 -2.53 -17.08 38.72
N TYR A 133 -2.30 -16.75 37.46
CA TYR A 133 -0.95 -16.62 36.91
C TYR A 133 -0.32 -15.30 37.32
N VAL A 134 1.02 -15.28 37.38
CA VAL A 134 1.81 -14.06 37.55
C VAL A 134 2.08 -13.46 36.18
N PRO A 135 1.50 -12.30 35.82
CA PRO A 135 1.78 -11.66 34.54
C PRO A 135 3.18 -11.03 34.52
N PRO A 136 3.77 -10.84 33.33
CA PRO A 136 5.06 -10.18 33.21
C PRO A 136 4.99 -8.71 33.63
N ASP A 137 6.07 -8.23 34.24
CA ASP A 137 6.21 -6.82 34.59
C ASP A 137 6.23 -5.93 33.34
N LYS A 138 5.62 -4.75 33.47
CA LYS A 138 5.56 -3.80 32.37
C LYS A 138 6.94 -3.23 32.09
N THR A 139 7.59 -3.71 31.03
CA THR A 139 8.89 -3.19 30.61
C THR A 139 8.71 -1.80 30.00
N TRP A 140 9.03 -0.77 30.78
CA TRP A 140 9.20 0.59 30.26
C TRP A 140 10.58 0.67 29.61
N ALA A 141 10.72 0.11 28.40
CA ALA A 141 11.97 0.22 27.67
C ALA A 141 12.27 1.73 27.47
N LYS A 142 13.16 2.28 28.31
CA LYS A 142 13.96 3.42 27.90
C LYS A 142 14.70 2.90 26.66
N LYS A 143 14.30 3.40 25.49
CA LYS A 143 14.99 3.17 24.21
C LYS A 143 16.50 3.48 24.23
N SER A 144 17.06 3.92 25.37
CA SER A 144 18.48 4.18 25.59
C SER A 144 19.30 2.98 26.11
N GLY A 145 18.70 1.86 26.55
CA GLY A 145 19.46 0.77 27.19
C GLY A 145 19.99 -0.33 26.26
N ALA A 146 19.19 -0.75 25.27
CA ALA A 146 19.59 -1.81 24.33
C ALA A 146 20.61 -1.34 23.27
N ALA A 147 20.94 -0.05 23.25
CA ALA A 147 22.05 0.50 22.46
C ALA A 147 23.38 0.48 23.23
N ALA A 148 23.37 0.48 24.57
CA ALA A 148 24.58 0.49 25.38
C ALA A 148 25.20 -0.91 25.52
N ALA A 149 24.38 -1.96 25.62
CA ALA A 149 24.89 -3.35 25.69
C ALA A 149 25.43 -3.90 24.35
N LYS A 150 25.40 -3.10 23.27
CA LYS A 150 26.03 -3.44 21.98
C LYS A 150 27.24 -2.55 21.66
N ALA A 151 27.63 -1.66 22.57
CA ALA A 151 28.74 -0.73 22.36
C ALA A 151 30.10 -1.24 22.87
N GLU A 152 30.15 -2.37 23.59
CA GLU A 152 31.42 -2.92 24.13
C GLU A 152 32.07 -4.00 23.24
N ALA A 153 31.67 -4.13 21.97
CA ALA A 153 32.24 -5.15 21.08
C ALA A 153 32.66 -4.64 19.69
N VAL A 154 32.98 -3.35 19.55
CA VAL A 154 33.59 -2.82 18.31
C VAL A 154 34.58 -1.71 18.68
N ASP A 155 35.72 -2.10 19.23
CA ASP A 155 36.96 -1.33 19.09
C ASP A 155 37.90 -2.22 18.26
N ASP A 156 37.86 -2.06 16.94
CA ASP A 156 39.08 -2.04 16.13
C ASP A 156 38.80 -1.48 14.71
N GLU A 157 39.50 -0.39 14.43
CA GLU A 157 39.95 0.18 13.14
C GLU A 157 39.07 0.19 11.87
N GLY A 158 38.73 1.42 11.42
CA GLY A 158 39.02 1.83 10.03
C GLY A 158 37.85 2.09 9.06
N GLY A 159 37.57 3.37 8.78
CA GLY A 159 37.05 3.84 7.47
C GLY A 159 35.54 4.04 7.33
N ALA A 160 35.08 5.30 7.41
CA ALA A 160 33.67 5.70 7.40
C ALA A 160 33.05 5.83 5.99
N ALA A 161 31.84 5.28 5.83
CA ALA A 161 30.81 5.72 4.87
C ALA A 161 29.44 5.78 5.59
N PRO A 162 28.57 6.77 5.32
CA PRO A 162 27.37 6.99 6.12
C PRO A 162 26.28 5.98 5.76
N VAL A 163 26.03 5.04 6.68
CA VAL A 163 25.01 4.00 6.54
C VAL A 163 23.62 4.64 6.65
N ALA A 164 22.88 4.60 5.55
CA ALA A 164 21.45 4.91 5.47
C ALA A 164 20.68 4.26 6.63
N ALA A 165 19.73 5.00 7.20
CA ALA A 165 18.86 4.56 8.28
C ALA A 165 18.25 3.18 7.95
N LYS A 166 18.83 2.11 8.48
CA LYS A 166 18.31 0.75 8.38
C LYS A 166 16.89 0.75 8.93
N SER A 167 15.92 0.68 8.03
CA SER A 167 14.61 0.10 8.27
C SER A 167 14.80 -1.08 9.23
N LYS A 168 14.00 -1.15 10.30
CA LYS A 168 13.98 -2.32 11.20
C LYS A 168 13.82 -3.55 10.31
N ARG A 169 14.88 -4.34 10.14
CA ARG A 169 14.81 -5.65 9.47
C ARG A 169 13.67 -6.44 10.13
N ASP A 170 12.83 -7.04 9.30
CA ASP A 170 11.77 -7.92 9.77
C ASP A 170 12.41 -9.06 10.57
N LYS A 171 12.10 -9.12 11.86
CA LYS A 171 12.66 -10.13 12.77
C LYS A 171 12.06 -11.53 12.55
N TYR A 172 10.99 -11.63 11.76
CA TYR A 172 10.24 -12.86 11.51
C TYR A 172 9.63 -12.84 10.10
N LYS A 173 9.50 -14.02 9.48
CA LYS A 173 8.78 -14.17 8.19
C LYS A 173 7.27 -13.98 8.42
N GLY A 174 6.66 -13.07 7.67
CA GLY A 174 5.21 -12.79 7.72
C GLY A 174 4.35 -13.80 6.96
N GLY A 175 3.11 -13.43 6.64
CA GLY A 175 2.20 -14.25 5.84
C GLY A 175 2.75 -14.62 4.46
N LEU A 176 2.32 -15.76 3.91
CA LEU A 176 2.71 -16.20 2.58
C LEU A 176 1.81 -15.54 1.53
N VAL A 177 2.42 -15.00 0.46
CA VAL A 177 1.69 -14.50 -0.71
C VAL A 177 2.28 -15.20 -1.92
N PHE A 178 1.46 -15.95 -2.65
CA PHE A 178 1.90 -16.62 -3.87
C PHE A 178 2.19 -15.59 -4.96
N GLU A 179 3.11 -15.92 -5.86
CA GLU A 179 3.32 -15.10 -7.05
C GLU A 179 2.06 -15.22 -7.93
N PRO A 180 1.41 -14.10 -8.28
CA PRO A 180 0.23 -14.13 -9.13
C PRO A 180 0.59 -14.56 -10.55
N LYS A 181 -0.22 -15.44 -11.13
CA LYS A 181 -0.23 -15.66 -12.57
C LYS A 181 -0.88 -14.46 -13.26
N ARG A 182 -0.05 -13.49 -13.65
CA ARG A 182 -0.47 -12.20 -14.22
C ARG A 182 -1.21 -12.44 -15.53
N GLY A 183 -2.28 -11.70 -15.74
CA GLY A 183 -3.09 -11.85 -16.94
C GLY A 183 -4.55 -11.47 -16.75
N LEU A 184 -5.25 -11.44 -17.87
CA LEU A 184 -6.70 -11.34 -17.93
C LEU A 184 -7.30 -12.75 -17.91
N TRP A 185 -8.04 -13.05 -16.86
CA TRP A 185 -8.78 -14.29 -16.70
C TRP A 185 -10.24 -14.07 -17.09
N ASP A 186 -10.68 -14.76 -18.14
CA ASP A 186 -12.00 -14.59 -18.77
C ASP A 186 -13.07 -15.59 -18.29
N LYS A 187 -12.65 -16.58 -17.48
CA LYS A 187 -13.48 -17.62 -16.84
C LYS A 187 -13.69 -17.37 -15.35
N TYR A 188 -14.59 -18.14 -14.74
CA TYR A 188 -14.92 -17.97 -13.33
C TYR A 188 -13.72 -18.27 -12.40
N ILE A 189 -13.36 -17.30 -11.57
CA ILE A 189 -12.37 -17.44 -10.50
C ILE A 189 -13.09 -17.58 -9.17
N LEU A 190 -12.73 -18.63 -8.42
CA LEU A 190 -13.23 -18.93 -7.09
C LEU A 190 -12.29 -18.31 -6.05
N VAL A 191 -12.84 -17.52 -5.14
CA VAL A 191 -12.09 -16.95 -4.01
C VAL A 191 -12.44 -17.74 -2.76
N MET A 192 -11.51 -18.59 -2.32
CA MET A 192 -11.65 -19.38 -1.11
C MET A 192 -10.84 -18.73 0.01
N ASP A 193 -11.48 -18.40 1.14
CA ASP A 193 -10.87 -17.68 2.27
C ASP A 193 -11.04 -18.46 3.57
N PHE A 194 -9.99 -18.51 4.39
CA PHE A 194 -10.03 -19.14 5.70
C PHE A 194 -10.73 -18.25 6.72
N ASN A 195 -11.73 -18.81 7.40
CA ASN A 195 -12.48 -18.12 8.42
C ASN A 195 -11.59 -17.81 9.64
N SER A 196 -11.10 -16.57 9.71
CA SER A 196 -10.27 -16.09 10.83
C SER A 196 -9.01 -16.96 11.03
N LEU A 197 -8.23 -17.13 9.95
CA LEU A 197 -7.07 -18.03 9.87
C LEU A 197 -6.25 -18.11 11.18
N TYR A 198 -5.63 -17.02 11.62
CA TYR A 198 -4.73 -17.05 12.78
C TYR A 198 -5.43 -17.44 14.10
N PRO A 199 -6.56 -16.81 14.51
CA PRO A 199 -7.40 -17.29 15.62
C PRO A 199 -7.68 -18.80 15.60
N SER A 200 -8.00 -19.34 14.43
CA SER A 200 -8.33 -20.76 14.26
C SER A 200 -7.10 -21.64 14.41
N ILE A 201 -5.95 -21.25 13.84
CA ILE A 201 -4.66 -21.95 13.97
C ILE A 201 -4.24 -22.10 15.44
N ILE A 202 -4.38 -21.03 16.23
CA ILE A 202 -4.00 -21.04 17.65
C ILE A 202 -4.76 -22.11 18.43
N GLN A 203 -5.98 -22.39 18.01
CA GLN A 203 -6.83 -23.37 18.70
C GLN A 203 -6.75 -24.75 18.11
N GLU A 204 -6.54 -24.85 16.80
CA GLU A 204 -6.24 -26.11 16.12
C GLU A 204 -5.03 -26.78 16.77
N TYR A 205 -3.96 -26.00 16.96
CA TYR A 205 -2.66 -26.47 17.45
C TYR A 205 -2.37 -26.11 18.91
N ASN A 206 -3.37 -25.66 19.67
CA ASN A 206 -3.26 -25.31 21.10
C ASN A 206 -2.04 -24.41 21.43
N ILE A 207 -1.78 -23.38 20.61
CA ILE A 207 -0.63 -22.49 20.76
C ILE A 207 -0.91 -21.49 21.89
N ASP A 208 -0.10 -21.51 22.95
CA ASP A 208 -0.23 -20.62 24.09
C ASP A 208 1.11 -20.40 24.78
N PHE A 209 1.17 -19.38 25.62
CA PHE A 209 2.29 -19.13 26.53
C PHE A 209 2.51 -20.28 27.53
N THR A 210 1.50 -21.10 27.82
CA THR A 210 1.60 -22.23 28.76
C THR A 210 1.75 -23.59 28.10
N THR A 211 1.74 -23.65 26.76
CA THR A 211 1.75 -24.92 26.02
C THR A 211 2.91 -25.04 25.06
N VAL A 212 3.47 -23.92 24.59
CA VAL A 212 4.62 -23.90 23.68
C VAL A 212 5.86 -23.44 24.44
N ASP A 213 6.82 -24.34 24.60
CA ASP A 213 8.13 -24.01 25.16
C ASP A 213 8.95 -23.20 24.16
N LYS A 214 9.60 -22.14 24.64
CA LYS A 214 10.57 -21.40 23.84
C LYS A 214 11.91 -22.12 23.89
N THR A 215 12.41 -22.51 22.73
CA THR A 215 13.81 -22.90 22.58
C THR A 215 14.63 -21.63 22.37
N ASP A 216 15.28 -21.17 23.44
CA ASP A 216 16.31 -20.13 23.34
C ASP A 216 17.57 -20.79 22.77
N ASP A 217 17.71 -20.82 21.45
CA ASP A 217 18.95 -21.22 20.79
C ASP A 217 19.91 -20.01 20.75
N ASP A 218 21.05 -20.11 21.46
CA ASP A 218 22.14 -19.11 21.50
C ASP A 218 22.78 -18.84 20.12
N SER A 219 22.40 -19.59 19.08
CA SER A 219 22.90 -19.48 17.71
C SER A 219 22.34 -18.28 16.92
N GLY A 220 21.32 -17.59 17.45
CA GLY A 220 20.68 -16.46 16.77
C GLY A 220 19.77 -16.85 15.60
N GLU A 221 19.60 -18.15 15.32
CA GLU A 221 18.59 -18.67 14.39
C GLU A 221 17.26 -18.90 15.11
N VAL A 222 16.22 -18.16 14.71
CA VAL A 222 14.86 -18.35 15.25
C VAL A 222 14.26 -19.62 14.65
N LYS A 223 14.37 -20.74 15.36
CA LYS A 223 13.64 -21.97 15.02
C LYS A 223 12.16 -21.81 15.42
N ILE A 224 11.27 -22.30 14.57
CA ILE A 224 9.84 -22.36 14.89
C ILE A 224 9.66 -23.46 15.94
N PRO A 225 9.07 -23.17 17.12
CA PRO A 225 8.83 -24.18 18.14
C PRO A 225 7.91 -25.29 17.61
N ALA A 226 8.11 -26.52 18.11
CA ALA A 226 7.25 -27.64 17.76
C ALA A 226 5.82 -27.43 18.29
N ILE A 227 4.85 -28.03 17.60
CA ILE A 227 3.45 -28.04 18.02
C ILE A 227 3.33 -28.88 19.30
N PRO A 228 2.58 -28.42 20.32
CA PRO A 228 2.38 -29.16 21.56
C PRO A 228 1.60 -30.45 21.34
N ASP A 229 1.88 -31.47 22.15
CA ASP A 229 1.21 -32.76 22.10
C ASP A 229 -0.31 -32.63 22.35
N SER A 230 -1.08 -33.48 21.67
CA SER A 230 -2.56 -33.49 21.74
C SER A 230 -3.11 -33.86 23.13
N GLY A 231 -2.28 -34.42 24.02
CA GLY A 231 -2.63 -34.74 25.41
C GLY A 231 -2.57 -33.55 26.37
N ILE A 232 -2.01 -32.41 25.96
CA ILE A 232 -1.87 -31.22 26.81
C ILE A 232 -3.23 -30.49 26.90
N PRO A 233 -3.71 -30.13 28.10
CA PRO A 233 -4.92 -29.34 28.27
C PRO A 233 -4.87 -28.02 27.49
N GLN A 234 -6.04 -27.53 27.10
CA GLN A 234 -6.12 -26.31 26.31
C GLN A 234 -5.58 -25.09 27.09
N GLY A 235 -4.65 -24.37 26.47
CA GLY A 235 -3.99 -23.19 27.03
C GLY A 235 -4.94 -21.99 27.26
N VAL A 236 -4.44 -20.98 27.97
CA VAL A 236 -5.19 -19.78 28.34
C VAL A 236 -5.65 -18.99 27.12
N LEU A 237 -4.74 -18.75 26.18
CA LEU A 237 -5.02 -17.99 24.98
C LEU A 237 -6.02 -18.69 24.03
N PRO A 238 -5.86 -19.96 23.63
CA PRO A 238 -6.85 -20.70 22.88
C PRO A 238 -8.25 -20.62 23.51
N ARG A 239 -8.34 -20.84 24.83
CA ARG A 239 -9.60 -20.71 25.58
C ARG A 239 -10.15 -19.29 25.55
N LEU A 240 -9.31 -18.27 25.69
CA LEU A 240 -9.75 -16.87 25.69
C LEU A 240 -10.27 -16.45 24.32
N ILE A 241 -9.62 -16.87 23.23
CA ILE A 241 -10.12 -16.63 21.87
C ILE A 241 -11.48 -17.30 21.68
N ALA A 242 -11.62 -18.52 22.19
CA ALA A 242 -12.88 -19.22 22.28
C ALA A 242 -13.93 -18.38 23.07
N THR A 243 -13.59 -17.88 24.26
CA THR A 243 -14.50 -17.19 25.18
C THR A 243 -14.91 -15.78 24.72
N LEU A 244 -14.03 -15.07 24.00
CA LEU A 244 -14.35 -13.79 23.35
C LEU A 244 -15.57 -13.94 22.40
N VAL A 245 -15.92 -15.19 22.07
CA VAL A 245 -16.96 -15.62 21.16
C VAL A 245 -18.15 -16.30 21.89
N GLU A 246 -18.45 -15.93 23.16
CA GLU A 246 -19.63 -16.45 23.90
C GLU A 246 -20.58 -15.37 24.48
N PRO A 247 -21.92 -15.45 24.30
CA PRO A 247 -22.87 -14.59 25.02
C PRO A 247 -22.94 -15.00 26.50
N LYS A 248 -22.66 -14.06 27.42
CA LYS A 248 -23.18 -14.16 28.78
C LYS A 248 -24.71 -14.16 28.73
N ARG A 249 -25.34 -15.31 28.89
CA ARG A 249 -26.71 -15.43 29.40
C ARG A 249 -26.78 -16.69 30.26
N GLY A 250 -27.18 -16.51 31.51
CA GLY A 250 -27.02 -17.48 32.58
C GLY A 250 -27.83 -18.76 32.43
N LEU A 251 -27.46 -19.71 33.30
CA LEU A 251 -28.13 -20.97 33.64
C LEU A 251 -28.61 -21.79 32.44
N TRP A 252 -27.74 -22.64 31.89
CA TRP A 252 -28.13 -24.01 31.52
C TRP A 252 -26.96 -24.96 31.80
N ASP A 253 -27.33 -26.06 32.44
CA ASP A 253 -26.50 -27.03 33.12
C ASP A 253 -25.73 -27.97 32.19
N LYS A 254 -24.49 -28.27 32.60
CA LYS A 254 -23.92 -29.62 32.73
C LYS A 254 -23.77 -30.45 31.43
N TYR A 255 -22.51 -30.55 30.98
CA TYR A 255 -21.94 -31.61 30.13
C TYR A 255 -22.68 -31.89 28.81
N ILE A 256 -22.27 -31.23 27.73
CA ILE A 256 -22.31 -31.77 26.36
C ILE A 256 -21.26 -31.04 25.50
N LEU A 257 -20.27 -31.81 25.06
CA LEU A 257 -19.38 -31.64 23.90
C LEU A 257 -18.53 -30.35 23.79
N VAL A 258 -17.27 -30.50 24.18
CA VAL A 258 -16.16 -29.60 23.88
C VAL A 258 -15.67 -29.90 22.46
N MET A 259 -16.34 -29.38 21.44
CA MET A 259 -15.85 -29.24 20.06
C MET A 259 -16.69 -28.15 19.37
N ASP A 260 -16.04 -27.32 18.56
CA ASP A 260 -16.61 -26.20 17.77
C ASP A 260 -16.85 -24.86 18.50
N PHE A 261 -15.78 -24.17 18.90
CA PHE A 261 -15.92 -22.93 19.68
C PHE A 261 -15.08 -21.73 19.22
N ASN A 262 -15.05 -21.42 17.92
CA ASN A 262 -14.37 -20.21 17.41
C ASN A 262 -15.16 -19.26 16.57
N ILE A 263 -16.23 -19.78 16.00
CA ILE A 263 -17.04 -19.08 15.03
C ILE A 263 -18.39 -18.69 15.68
N ASN A 264 -18.73 -19.20 16.86
CA ASN A 264 -20.08 -19.17 17.40
C ASN A 264 -20.66 -17.77 17.63
N ARG A 265 -20.11 -16.84 18.41
CA ARG A 265 -20.66 -15.47 18.51
C ARG A 265 -20.50 -14.61 17.26
N ARG A 266 -19.45 -14.74 16.45
CA ARG A 266 -19.40 -13.99 15.16
C ARG A 266 -20.47 -14.50 14.21
N ARG A 267 -20.68 -15.81 14.14
CA ARG A 267 -21.73 -16.50 13.36
C ARG A 267 -23.12 -16.27 13.96
N GLN A 268 -23.27 -16.28 15.28
CA GLN A 268 -24.53 -15.98 15.98
C GLN A 268 -24.88 -14.51 15.85
N VAL A 269 -23.93 -13.56 15.97
CA VAL A 269 -24.17 -12.14 15.68
C VAL A 269 -24.51 -11.96 14.20
N LYS A 270 -23.81 -12.64 13.28
CA LYS A 270 -24.19 -12.68 11.86
C LYS A 270 -25.57 -13.33 11.63
N ASN A 271 -25.97 -14.33 12.40
CA ASN A 271 -27.27 -15.00 12.30
C ASN A 271 -28.37 -14.12 12.89
N LEU A 272 -28.12 -13.42 14.00
CA LEU A 272 -28.99 -12.38 14.53
C LEU A 272 -29.18 -11.27 13.49
N MET A 273 -28.12 -10.89 12.77
CA MET A 273 -28.24 -9.94 11.65
C MET A 273 -29.04 -10.47 10.45
N LYS A 274 -29.28 -11.78 10.35
CA LYS A 274 -30.16 -12.39 9.34
C LYS A 274 -31.62 -12.49 9.82
N ASP A 275 -31.90 -12.15 11.07
CA ASP A 275 -33.25 -12.15 11.63
C ASP A 275 -34.08 -11.00 11.03
N ARG A 276 -35.20 -11.36 10.40
CA ARG A 276 -36.12 -10.41 9.75
C ARG A 276 -36.91 -9.55 10.74
N THR A 277 -36.92 -9.90 12.02
CA THR A 277 -37.62 -9.18 13.10
C THR A 277 -36.75 -8.15 13.82
N ALA A 278 -35.46 -8.09 13.47
CA ALA A 278 -34.51 -7.20 14.10
C ALA A 278 -34.76 -5.72 13.74
N THR A 279 -34.72 -4.86 14.75
CA THR A 279 -34.79 -3.41 14.53
C THR A 279 -33.48 -2.90 13.90
N GLN A 280 -33.57 -1.79 13.15
CA GLN A 280 -32.39 -1.17 12.53
C GLN A 280 -31.28 -0.83 13.53
N ALA A 281 -31.65 -0.40 14.75
CA ALA A 281 -30.70 -0.12 15.83
C ALA A 281 -29.97 -1.40 16.31
N GLN A 282 -30.69 -2.53 16.41
CA GLN A 282 -30.09 -3.81 16.77
C GLN A 282 -29.14 -4.32 15.69
N LEU A 283 -29.51 -4.19 14.40
CA LEU A 283 -28.64 -4.57 13.28
C LEU A 283 -27.32 -3.79 13.30
N VAL A 284 -27.37 -2.46 13.50
CA VAL A 284 -26.18 -1.62 13.62
C VAL A 284 -25.34 -2.00 14.85
N GLN A 285 -25.97 -2.24 15.99
CA GLN A 285 -25.27 -2.66 17.21
C GLN A 285 -24.57 -4.01 17.03
N TRP A 286 -25.23 -4.97 16.37
CA TRP A 286 -24.69 -6.29 16.08
C TRP A 286 -23.54 -6.22 15.07
N ASP A 287 -23.65 -5.39 14.02
CA ASP A 287 -22.57 -5.15 13.07
C ASP A 287 -21.32 -4.55 13.75
N ILE A 288 -21.50 -3.53 14.60
CA ILE A 288 -20.41 -2.93 15.40
C ILE A 288 -19.74 -3.99 16.29
N LYS A 289 -20.54 -4.83 16.95
CA LYS A 289 -20.04 -5.91 17.82
C LYS A 289 -19.25 -6.94 17.03
N GLN A 290 -19.73 -7.33 15.85
CA GLN A 290 -19.05 -8.26 14.93
C GLN A 290 -17.70 -7.70 14.49
N LYS A 291 -17.64 -6.42 14.10
CA LYS A 291 -16.41 -5.73 13.67
C LYS A 291 -15.39 -5.62 14.80
N ALA A 292 -15.83 -5.29 16.02
CA ALA A 292 -14.97 -5.22 17.19
C ALA A 292 -14.32 -6.58 17.51
N LEU A 293 -15.08 -7.67 17.47
CA LEU A 293 -14.56 -9.03 17.68
C LEU A 293 -13.52 -9.41 16.61
N LYS A 294 -13.81 -9.12 15.33
CA LYS A 294 -12.87 -9.38 14.22
C LYS A 294 -11.55 -8.63 14.42
N LEU A 295 -11.61 -7.36 14.81
CA LEU A 295 -10.41 -6.53 14.98
C LEU A 295 -9.51 -7.04 16.12
N THR A 296 -10.11 -7.46 17.24
CA THR A 296 -9.37 -8.01 18.39
C THR A 296 -8.71 -9.35 18.02
N ALA A 297 -9.46 -10.26 17.40
CA ALA A 297 -8.94 -11.58 17.01
C ALA A 297 -7.80 -11.49 15.98
N ASN A 298 -7.93 -10.62 14.97
CA ASN A 298 -6.92 -10.44 13.92
C ASN A 298 -5.62 -9.79 14.41
N SER A 299 -5.63 -9.14 15.58
CA SER A 299 -4.48 -8.37 16.08
C SER A 299 -3.43 -9.19 16.83
N MET A 300 -3.59 -10.51 16.84
CA MET A 300 -3.04 -11.31 17.92
C MET A 300 -1.82 -12.17 17.47
N TYR A 301 -1.59 -12.51 16.18
CA TYR A 301 -0.54 -13.49 15.78
C TYR A 301 0.00 -13.39 14.34
N GLY A 302 1.12 -14.10 14.06
CA GLY A 302 1.60 -14.42 12.70
C GLY A 302 2.88 -15.29 12.67
N CYS A 303 2.77 -16.53 12.15
CA CYS A 303 3.87 -17.30 11.50
C CYS A 303 3.35 -18.61 10.84
N LEU A 304 2.43 -19.33 11.49
CA LEU A 304 1.95 -20.66 11.06
C LEU A 304 0.99 -20.69 9.85
N GLY A 305 0.46 -19.55 9.40
CA GLY A 305 -0.48 -19.51 8.27
C GLY A 305 0.13 -19.94 6.92
N ARG A 306 1.47 -19.94 6.81
CA ARG A 306 2.18 -20.20 5.55
C ARG A 306 2.09 -21.66 5.11
N GLU A 307 2.25 -22.59 6.03
CA GLU A 307 2.22 -24.04 5.74
C GLU A 307 0.82 -24.46 5.28
N ILE A 308 -0.21 -23.98 5.98
CA ILE A 308 -1.61 -24.23 5.65
C ILE A 308 -1.95 -23.76 4.24
N LEU A 309 -1.54 -22.54 3.88
CA LEU A 309 -1.77 -22.02 2.54
C LEU A 309 -1.05 -22.86 1.46
N THR A 310 0.16 -23.34 1.76
CA THR A 310 0.96 -24.19 0.85
C THR A 310 0.28 -25.55 0.64
N HIS A 311 -0.12 -26.24 1.72
CA HIS A 311 -0.84 -27.50 1.63
C HIS A 311 -2.20 -27.36 0.94
N THR A 312 -2.88 -26.22 1.13
CA THR A 312 -4.16 -25.94 0.45
C THR A 312 -3.95 -25.79 -1.06
N ARG A 313 -2.88 -25.12 -1.48
CA ARG A 313 -2.49 -25.01 -2.89
C ARG A 313 -2.16 -26.38 -3.49
N GLU A 314 -1.34 -27.18 -2.82
CA GLU A 314 -0.98 -28.53 -3.28
C GLU A 314 -2.22 -29.43 -3.40
N LEU A 315 -3.17 -29.32 -2.46
CA LEU A 315 -4.43 -30.05 -2.54
C LEU A 315 -5.27 -29.61 -3.74
N ALA A 316 -5.37 -28.31 -4.01
CA ALA A 316 -6.07 -27.81 -5.19
C ALA A 316 -5.41 -28.29 -6.49
N GLU A 317 -4.08 -28.24 -6.58
CA GLU A 317 -3.31 -28.74 -7.73
C GLU A 317 -3.50 -30.26 -7.92
N ASN A 318 -3.56 -31.04 -6.84
CA ASN A 318 -3.88 -32.48 -6.89
C ASN A 318 -5.32 -32.77 -7.39
N LEU A 319 -6.25 -31.84 -7.16
CA LEU A 319 -7.60 -31.88 -7.73
C LEU A 319 -7.66 -31.36 -9.17
N SER A 320 -6.49 -31.15 -9.81
CA SER A 320 -6.36 -30.57 -11.15
C SER A 320 -6.97 -29.17 -11.29
N LEU A 321 -7.01 -28.42 -10.18
CA LEU A 321 -7.46 -27.04 -10.17
C LEU A 321 -6.28 -26.08 -10.28
N ASP A 322 -6.44 -25.03 -11.08
CA ASP A 322 -5.37 -24.07 -11.33
C ASP A 322 -5.42 -22.92 -10.30
N VAL A 323 -4.44 -22.90 -9.38
CA VAL A 323 -4.31 -21.83 -8.40
C VAL A 323 -3.54 -20.66 -9.03
N ILE A 324 -4.25 -19.55 -9.27
CA ILE A 324 -3.73 -18.39 -9.98
C ILE A 324 -3.12 -17.34 -9.04
N TYR A 325 -3.56 -17.31 -7.77
CA TYR A 325 -3.08 -16.36 -6.77
C TYR A 325 -3.41 -16.84 -5.34
N GLY A 326 -2.73 -16.30 -4.34
CA GLY A 326 -3.12 -16.45 -2.94
C GLY A 326 -2.52 -15.36 -2.06
N ASP A 327 -3.33 -14.83 -1.14
CA ASP A 327 -2.94 -13.77 -0.21
C ASP A 327 -3.21 -14.21 1.21
N THR A 328 -2.18 -14.69 1.90
CA THR A 328 -2.13 -15.02 3.34
C THR A 328 -3.15 -16.04 3.83
N ASP A 329 -4.43 -15.72 3.77
CA ASP A 329 -5.61 -16.48 4.20
C ASP A 329 -6.56 -16.84 3.06
N SER A 330 -6.29 -16.40 1.83
CA SER A 330 -7.12 -16.68 0.65
C SER A 330 -6.35 -17.36 -0.48
N ILE A 331 -7.03 -18.24 -1.22
CA ILE A 331 -6.58 -18.80 -2.50
C ILE A 331 -7.57 -18.47 -3.61
N PHE A 332 -7.03 -18.22 -4.80
CA PHE A 332 -7.78 -17.85 -5.99
C PHE A 332 -7.59 -18.97 -7.01
N VAL A 333 -8.70 -19.61 -7.36
CA VAL A 333 -8.69 -20.81 -8.18
C VAL A 333 -9.44 -20.53 -9.47
N ASN A 334 -8.78 -20.73 -10.60
CA ASN A 334 -9.44 -20.71 -11.90
C ASN A 334 -10.26 -22.00 -12.05
N SER A 335 -11.58 -21.85 -12.08
CA SER A 335 -12.49 -22.99 -12.25
C SER A 335 -12.52 -23.52 -13.68
N ASN A 336 -11.97 -22.76 -14.65
CA ASN A 336 -11.94 -23.08 -16.07
C ASN A 336 -13.33 -23.30 -16.72
N VAL A 337 -14.41 -22.91 -16.02
CA VAL A 337 -15.79 -23.02 -16.49
C VAL A 337 -16.43 -21.65 -16.72
N THR A 338 -17.40 -21.62 -17.61
CA THR A 338 -18.20 -20.43 -17.97
C THR A 338 -19.59 -20.41 -17.33
N ASP A 339 -19.99 -21.51 -16.70
CA ASP A 339 -21.30 -21.68 -16.06
C ASP A 339 -21.18 -21.58 -14.54
N LEU A 340 -21.99 -20.70 -13.95
CA LEU A 340 -21.97 -20.42 -12.51
C LEU A 340 -22.31 -21.65 -11.64
N PRO A 341 -23.30 -22.50 -12.00
CA PRO A 341 -23.61 -23.69 -11.20
C PRO A 341 -22.46 -24.68 -11.10
N ASP A 342 -21.66 -24.83 -12.17
CA ASP A 342 -20.53 -25.74 -12.17
C ASP A 342 -19.34 -25.17 -11.39
N ALA A 343 -19.12 -23.85 -11.48
CA ALA A 343 -18.14 -23.16 -10.63
C ALA A 343 -18.46 -23.35 -9.13
N LEU A 344 -19.74 -23.30 -8.75
CA LEU A 344 -20.20 -23.55 -7.38
C LEU A 344 -20.00 -25.00 -6.93
N LYS A 345 -20.17 -25.99 -7.81
CA LYS A 345 -19.87 -27.39 -7.48
C LYS A 345 -18.39 -27.58 -7.17
N ILE A 346 -17.51 -27.07 -8.03
CA ILE A 346 -16.05 -27.12 -7.85
C ILE A 346 -15.65 -26.45 -6.54
N ALA A 347 -16.22 -25.29 -6.23
CA ALA A 347 -15.97 -24.59 -4.97
C ALA A 347 -16.35 -25.44 -3.75
N ASN A 348 -17.50 -26.12 -3.79
CA ASN A 348 -17.97 -26.97 -2.69
C ASN A 348 -17.12 -28.24 -2.52
N GLU A 349 -16.66 -28.84 -3.62
CA GLU A 349 -15.76 -29.99 -3.59
C GLU A 349 -14.41 -29.63 -2.98
N LEU A 350 -13.80 -28.52 -3.42
CA LEU A 350 -12.56 -28.02 -2.85
C LEU A 350 -12.73 -27.65 -1.36
N LYS A 351 -13.83 -26.96 -1.02
CA LYS A 351 -14.17 -26.62 0.36
C LYS A 351 -14.22 -27.86 1.25
N LYS A 352 -14.92 -28.91 0.80
CA LYS A 352 -15.04 -30.17 1.55
C LYS A 352 -13.67 -30.83 1.73
N ALA A 353 -12.90 -30.97 0.64
CA ALA A 353 -11.59 -31.60 0.68
C ALA A 353 -10.59 -30.90 1.61
N VAL A 354 -10.65 -29.56 1.71
CA VAL A 354 -9.81 -28.78 2.64
C VAL A 354 -10.30 -28.93 4.08
N ASN A 355 -11.61 -28.77 4.32
CA ASN A 355 -12.17 -28.79 5.67
C ASN A 355 -12.07 -30.18 6.33
N ASP A 356 -12.14 -31.26 5.55
CA ASP A 356 -11.98 -32.63 6.06
C ASP A 356 -10.56 -32.89 6.64
N ARG A 357 -9.57 -32.02 6.38
CA ARG A 357 -8.20 -32.14 6.92
C ARG A 357 -8.00 -31.49 8.29
N TYR A 358 -8.92 -30.62 8.73
CA TYR A 358 -8.75 -29.82 9.93
C TYR A 358 -9.95 -29.97 10.85
N ARG A 359 -9.74 -29.80 12.16
CA ARG A 359 -10.83 -29.94 13.14
C ARG A 359 -11.62 -28.63 13.31
N LEU A 360 -10.94 -27.50 13.43
CA LEU A 360 -11.52 -26.19 13.74
C LEU A 360 -11.28 -25.15 12.64
N LEU A 361 -10.32 -25.39 11.75
CA LEU A 361 -10.02 -24.50 10.66
C LEU A 361 -10.95 -24.77 9.47
N GLU A 362 -11.72 -23.75 9.08
CA GLU A 362 -12.66 -23.83 7.96
C GLU A 362 -12.28 -22.85 6.85
N ILE A 363 -12.24 -23.34 5.61
CA ILE A 363 -12.25 -22.54 4.39
C ILE A 363 -13.69 -22.37 3.90
N ASP A 364 -14.01 -21.20 3.37
CA ASP A 364 -15.32 -20.92 2.78
C ASP A 364 -15.18 -20.14 1.47
N LEU A 365 -16.24 -20.12 0.68
CA LEU A 365 -16.33 -19.34 -0.55
C LEU A 365 -16.66 -17.89 -0.19
N ASP A 366 -15.68 -16.98 -0.31
CA ASP A 366 -15.88 -15.55 -0.05
C ASP A 366 -16.49 -14.81 -1.26
N GLY A 367 -16.24 -15.32 -2.46
CA GLY A 367 -16.81 -14.78 -3.67
C GLY A 367 -16.44 -15.54 -4.94
N ILE A 368 -17.19 -15.25 -6.00
CA ILE A 368 -16.91 -15.71 -7.36
C ILE A 368 -16.70 -14.48 -8.23
N PHE A 369 -15.58 -14.45 -8.94
CA PHE A 369 -15.32 -13.45 -9.96
C PHE A 369 -15.63 -14.03 -11.33
N ARG A 370 -16.48 -13.36 -12.09
CA ARG A 370 -16.77 -13.71 -13.49
C ARG A 370 -15.54 -13.55 -14.37
N ARG A 371 -14.79 -12.48 -14.12
CA ARG A 371 -13.56 -12.11 -14.80
C ARG A 371 -12.65 -11.40 -13.84
N MET A 372 -11.34 -11.54 -14.06
CA MET A 372 -10.34 -10.95 -13.18
C MET A 372 -9.12 -10.52 -13.99
N LEU A 373 -8.70 -9.27 -13.82
CA LEU A 373 -7.42 -8.77 -14.26
C LEU A 373 -6.46 -8.77 -13.07
N LEU A 374 -5.51 -9.69 -13.10
CA LEU A 374 -4.53 -9.89 -12.03
C LEU A 374 -3.17 -9.33 -12.49
N LEU A 375 -2.65 -8.32 -11.79
CA LEU A 375 -1.43 -7.61 -12.19
C LEU A 375 -0.24 -7.98 -11.30
N GLN A 376 -0.36 -7.78 -9.99
CA GLN A 376 0.72 -7.97 -9.02
C GLN A 376 0.14 -8.43 -7.69
N LYS A 377 1.02 -8.80 -6.74
CA LYS A 377 0.63 -9.12 -5.37
C LYS A 377 -0.23 -7.99 -4.80
N LYS A 378 -1.43 -8.34 -4.33
CA LYS A 378 -2.44 -7.44 -3.75
C LYS A 378 -2.97 -6.37 -4.72
N LYS A 379 -2.76 -6.52 -6.03
CA LYS A 379 -3.22 -5.58 -7.07
C LYS A 379 -4.00 -6.31 -8.16
N TYR A 380 -5.33 -6.18 -8.12
CA TYR A 380 -6.23 -6.77 -9.10
C TYR A 380 -7.53 -5.99 -9.24
N ALA A 381 -8.20 -6.18 -10.38
CA ALA A 381 -9.59 -5.78 -10.60
C ALA A 381 -10.40 -7.02 -11.01
N ALA A 382 -11.62 -7.14 -10.53
CA ALA A 382 -12.46 -8.29 -10.80
C ALA A 382 -13.94 -7.93 -10.86
N VAL A 383 -14.71 -8.66 -11.66
CA VAL A 383 -16.16 -8.54 -11.71
C VAL A 383 -16.76 -9.59 -10.76
N LYS A 384 -17.18 -9.18 -9.57
CA LYS A 384 -17.82 -10.02 -8.57
C LYS A 384 -19.26 -10.32 -8.95
N VAL A 385 -19.63 -11.59 -8.85
CA VAL A 385 -21.01 -12.04 -9.03
C VAL A 385 -21.77 -11.81 -7.72
N GLU A 386 -22.90 -11.12 -7.80
CA GLU A 386 -23.83 -10.94 -6.68
C GLU A 386 -25.11 -11.77 -6.89
N GLU A 387 -25.93 -11.89 -5.85
CA GLU A 387 -27.24 -12.54 -5.96
C GLU A 387 -28.13 -11.80 -6.98
N MET A 388 -28.99 -12.53 -7.70
CA MET A 388 -29.94 -11.99 -8.70
C MET A 388 -29.31 -11.46 -10.02
N ASN A 389 -28.27 -12.11 -10.55
CA ASN A 389 -27.62 -11.76 -11.83
C ASN A 389 -26.97 -10.35 -11.86
N ALA A 390 -26.88 -9.68 -10.72
CA ALA A 390 -26.13 -8.43 -10.58
C ALA A 390 -24.62 -8.73 -10.53
N SER A 391 -23.82 -7.79 -11.02
CA SER A 391 -22.37 -7.87 -10.91
C SER A 391 -21.79 -6.53 -10.46
N SER A 392 -20.90 -6.58 -9.48
CA SER A 392 -20.16 -5.42 -8.99
C SER A 392 -18.69 -5.54 -9.39
N VAL A 393 -17.99 -4.41 -9.51
CA VAL A 393 -16.56 -4.42 -9.80
C VAL A 393 -15.81 -4.24 -8.49
N GLU A 394 -15.02 -5.23 -8.11
CA GLU A 394 -14.12 -5.20 -6.98
C GLU A 394 -12.72 -4.82 -7.45
N ILE A 395 -12.12 -3.80 -6.83
CA ILE A 395 -10.78 -3.32 -7.15
C ILE A 395 -9.96 -3.35 -5.86
N LYS A 396 -8.81 -4.03 -5.88
CA LYS A 396 -7.88 -4.07 -4.74
C LYS A 396 -6.49 -3.61 -5.17
N GLY A 397 -5.90 -2.70 -4.38
CA GLY A 397 -4.52 -2.23 -4.51
C GLY A 397 -4.19 -1.45 -5.79
N LEU A 398 -5.17 -1.18 -6.64
CA LEU A 398 -5.06 -0.26 -7.77
C LEU A 398 -5.37 1.17 -7.31
N ASP A 399 -4.71 2.16 -7.91
CA ASP A 399 -4.90 3.58 -7.59
C ASP A 399 -6.26 4.09 -8.11
N MET A 400 -7.33 3.81 -7.37
CA MET A 400 -8.71 4.16 -7.74
C MET A 400 -9.01 5.66 -7.75
N LYS A 401 -8.16 6.49 -7.15
CA LYS A 401 -8.38 7.94 -7.10
C LYS A 401 -8.33 8.61 -8.46
N ARG A 402 -7.74 7.97 -9.45
CA ARG A 402 -7.71 8.47 -10.82
C ARG A 402 -8.90 7.88 -11.56
N ARG A 403 -9.78 8.75 -12.04
CA ARG A 403 -11.02 8.37 -12.73
C ARG A 403 -10.73 7.46 -13.93
N GLU A 404 -9.61 7.69 -14.62
CA GLU A 404 -9.16 6.87 -15.76
C GLU A 404 -8.90 5.40 -15.36
N TYR A 405 -8.30 5.15 -14.19
CA TYR A 405 -8.00 3.80 -13.67
C TYR A 405 -9.27 3.00 -13.43
N TYR A 406 -10.26 3.63 -12.80
CA TYR A 406 -11.56 3.00 -12.54
C TYR A 406 -12.24 2.63 -13.86
N ILE A 407 -12.29 3.55 -14.83
CA ILE A 407 -12.92 3.29 -16.12
C ILE A 407 -12.20 2.16 -16.85
N PHE A 408 -10.87 2.17 -16.90
CA PHE A 408 -10.13 1.15 -17.64
C PHE A 408 -10.20 -0.23 -16.98
N SER A 409 -10.01 -0.30 -15.66
CA SER A 409 -10.09 -1.57 -14.93
C SER A 409 -11.50 -2.18 -14.98
N THR A 410 -12.54 -1.35 -14.85
CA THR A 410 -13.94 -1.80 -14.96
C THR A 410 -14.29 -2.24 -16.38
N LYS A 411 -13.87 -1.51 -17.42
CA LYS A 411 -14.14 -1.87 -18.82
C LYS A 411 -13.34 -3.09 -19.28
N SER A 412 -12.05 -3.14 -18.99
CA SER A 412 -11.19 -4.28 -19.30
C SER A 412 -11.69 -5.57 -18.65
N CYS A 413 -12.15 -5.53 -17.40
CA CYS A 413 -12.72 -6.70 -16.76
C CYS A 413 -14.12 -7.06 -17.30
N ARG A 414 -14.87 -6.13 -17.90
CA ARG A 414 -16.23 -6.37 -18.41
C ARG A 414 -16.28 -6.78 -19.89
N GLU A 415 -15.30 -6.40 -20.69
CA GLU A 415 -15.34 -6.51 -22.16
C GLU A 415 -14.08 -7.24 -22.66
N THR A 416 -14.23 -8.38 -23.33
CA THR A 416 -13.11 -9.28 -23.72
C THR A 416 -12.98 -9.48 -25.23
N THR A 417 -13.54 -8.61 -26.07
CA THR A 417 -13.28 -8.71 -27.52
C THR A 417 -12.29 -7.65 -28.00
N PRO A 418 -11.32 -8.00 -28.87
CA PRO A 418 -10.39 -7.05 -29.48
C PRO A 418 -11.09 -5.86 -30.17
N ARG A 419 -12.29 -6.09 -30.72
CA ARG A 419 -13.12 -5.03 -31.35
C ARG A 419 -13.62 -3.97 -30.36
N GLN A 420 -13.68 -4.27 -29.06
CA GLN A 420 -14.16 -3.35 -28.03
C GLN A 420 -13.03 -2.56 -27.37
N TRP A 421 -11.77 -3.01 -27.49
CA TRP A 421 -10.60 -2.26 -27.02
C TRP A 421 -10.36 -0.94 -27.77
N LEU A 422 -10.85 -0.85 -29.01
CA LEU A 422 -10.96 0.41 -29.76
C LEU A 422 -11.73 1.48 -29.00
N SER A 423 -12.71 1.10 -28.18
CA SER A 423 -13.43 2.05 -27.33
C SER A 423 -12.59 2.54 -26.15
N ALA A 424 -11.67 1.71 -25.63
CA ALA A 424 -10.76 2.08 -24.54
C ALA A 424 -9.72 3.10 -25.02
N TYR A 425 -9.13 2.88 -26.21
CA TYR A 425 -8.21 3.84 -26.83
C TYR A 425 -8.86 5.20 -27.10
N ARG A 426 -10.10 5.21 -27.61
CA ARG A 426 -10.87 6.45 -27.81
C ARG A 426 -11.14 7.23 -26.53
N ILE A 427 -11.27 6.53 -25.39
CA ILE A 427 -11.44 7.20 -24.10
C ILE A 427 -10.14 7.87 -23.68
N LEU A 428 -8.98 7.20 -23.88
CA LEU A 428 -7.69 7.81 -23.60
C LEU A 428 -7.44 9.05 -24.48
N GLU A 429 -7.85 9.01 -25.74
CA GLU A 429 -7.84 10.17 -26.65
C GLU A 429 -8.70 11.31 -26.09
N MET A 430 -9.96 11.01 -25.76
CA MET A 430 -10.87 12.00 -25.21
C MET A 430 -10.41 12.56 -23.86
N ASP A 431 -9.83 11.73 -22.99
CA ASP A 431 -9.30 12.16 -21.69
C ASP A 431 -8.07 13.05 -21.88
N GLY A 432 -7.16 12.70 -22.80
CA GLY A 432 -6.02 13.55 -23.17
C GLY A 432 -6.46 14.92 -23.70
N GLU A 433 -7.49 14.95 -24.56
CA GLU A 433 -8.10 16.20 -25.05
C GLU A 433 -8.79 17.01 -23.95
N ASN A 434 -9.54 16.35 -23.06
CA ASN A 434 -10.26 17.02 -21.97
C ASN A 434 -9.30 17.63 -20.95
N ILE A 435 -8.20 16.95 -20.63
CA ILE A 435 -7.16 17.43 -19.72
C ILE A 435 -6.45 18.64 -20.33
N ARG A 436 -5.98 18.55 -21.59
CA ARG A 436 -5.36 19.71 -22.27
C ARG A 436 -6.34 20.86 -22.48
N GLY A 437 -7.61 20.55 -22.69
CA GLY A 437 -8.70 21.50 -22.82
C GLY A 437 -9.16 22.13 -21.51
N GLY A 438 -8.57 21.77 -20.36
CA GLY A 438 -8.91 22.33 -19.05
C GLY A 438 -10.33 22.02 -18.59
N LYS A 439 -10.95 20.94 -19.08
CA LYS A 439 -12.32 20.53 -18.72
C LYS A 439 -12.40 19.70 -17.43
N VAL A 440 -11.24 19.33 -16.88
CA VAL A 440 -11.10 18.57 -15.64
C VAL A 440 -10.93 19.53 -14.47
N ASP A 441 -11.59 19.24 -13.35
CA ASP A 441 -11.52 20.09 -12.15
C ASP A 441 -10.09 20.11 -11.59
N MET A 442 -9.67 21.26 -11.06
CA MET A 442 -8.36 21.45 -10.45
C MET A 442 -8.13 20.46 -9.30
N ASP A 443 -9.19 20.15 -8.55
CA ASP A 443 -9.14 19.27 -7.39
C ASP A 443 -8.75 17.82 -7.75
N ASP A 444 -9.01 17.38 -8.99
CA ASP A 444 -8.64 16.05 -9.50
C ASP A 444 -7.11 15.92 -9.72
N PHE A 445 -6.38 17.03 -9.82
CA PHE A 445 -4.92 17.04 -9.98
C PHE A 445 -4.15 17.07 -8.65
N ILE A 446 -4.84 17.19 -7.51
CA ILE A 446 -4.21 17.29 -6.19
C ILE A 446 -3.65 15.93 -5.76
N VAL A 447 -2.34 15.88 -5.51
CA VAL A 447 -1.65 14.69 -5.01
C VAL A 447 -1.48 14.80 -3.49
N PHE A 448 -1.95 13.78 -2.77
CA PHE A 448 -1.87 13.72 -1.30
C PHE A 448 -0.76 12.77 -0.86
N LYS A 449 0.21 13.24 -0.05
CA LYS A 449 1.29 12.39 0.46
C LYS A 449 1.59 12.65 1.93
N ARG A 450 1.72 11.55 2.69
CA ARG A 450 2.00 11.61 4.13
C ARG A 450 3.49 11.86 4.41
N LEU A 451 3.78 12.76 5.35
CA LEU A 451 5.12 12.97 5.89
C LEU A 451 5.51 11.81 6.82
N GLY A 452 6.58 11.10 6.47
CA GLY A 452 7.15 10.04 7.29
C GLY A 452 8.09 10.53 8.39
N LYS A 453 8.60 11.76 8.28
CA LYS A 453 9.44 12.45 9.29
C LYS A 453 8.99 13.91 9.42
N ALA A 454 9.53 14.64 10.39
CA ALA A 454 9.35 16.10 10.39
C ALA A 454 10.03 16.68 9.14
N PRO A 455 9.48 17.75 8.52
CA PRO A 455 10.04 18.36 7.31
C PRO A 455 11.54 18.72 7.42
N GLU A 456 12.00 19.05 8.63
CA GLU A 456 13.39 19.42 8.94
C GLU A 456 14.34 18.22 8.97
N ASP A 457 13.82 17.04 9.29
CA ASP A 457 14.61 15.80 9.44
C ASP A 457 14.88 15.11 8.08
N TYR A 458 14.35 15.66 6.99
CA TYR A 458 14.64 15.18 5.64
C TYR A 458 15.98 15.74 5.15
N PRO A 459 16.85 14.92 4.53
CA PRO A 459 18.10 15.38 3.94
C PRO A 459 17.86 16.54 2.96
N LYS A 460 18.78 17.51 2.92
CA LYS A 460 18.66 18.69 2.05
C LYS A 460 18.63 18.31 0.56
N ASP A 461 19.29 17.23 0.17
CA ASP A 461 19.31 16.72 -1.21
C ASP A 461 18.05 15.93 -1.59
N ASN A 462 17.09 15.80 -0.68
CA ASN A 462 15.89 15.01 -0.93
C ASN A 462 14.84 15.85 -1.67
N SER A 463 14.84 15.77 -3.00
CA SER A 463 13.92 16.45 -3.92
C SER A 463 12.51 15.82 -3.91
N LEU A 464 11.91 15.66 -2.73
CA LEU A 464 10.56 15.12 -2.60
C LEU A 464 9.52 16.26 -2.65
N PRO A 465 8.56 16.23 -3.61
CA PRO A 465 7.55 17.29 -3.78
C PRO A 465 6.81 17.71 -2.50
N HIS A 466 6.16 16.75 -1.83
CA HIS A 466 5.46 16.98 -0.56
C HIS A 466 6.32 17.51 0.60
N VAL A 467 7.62 17.23 0.63
CA VAL A 467 8.53 17.77 1.66
C VAL A 467 8.86 19.22 1.35
N HIS A 468 9.07 19.54 0.06
CA HIS A 468 9.31 20.91 -0.39
C HIS A 468 8.10 21.82 -0.10
N VAL A 469 6.89 21.35 -0.45
CA VAL A 469 5.65 22.07 -0.13
C VAL A 469 5.46 22.22 1.37
N ALA A 470 5.73 21.18 2.17
CA ALA A 470 5.66 21.27 3.63
C ALA A 470 6.62 22.30 4.23
N LYS A 471 7.86 22.39 3.71
CA LYS A 471 8.85 23.39 4.15
C LYS A 471 8.37 24.81 3.82
N ARG A 472 7.93 25.04 2.58
CA ARG A 472 7.35 26.33 2.15
C ARG A 472 6.14 26.72 2.99
N MET A 473 5.28 25.76 3.32
CA MET A 473 4.11 25.98 4.18
C MET A 473 4.53 26.43 5.59
N LYS A 474 5.60 25.88 6.16
CA LYS A 474 6.13 26.31 7.47
C LYS A 474 6.80 27.69 7.42
N GLU A 475 7.50 28.02 6.33
CA GLU A 475 8.09 29.34 6.13
C GLU A 475 7.02 30.44 6.09
N ARG A 476 5.83 30.12 5.56
CA ARG A 476 4.65 31.00 5.57
C ARG A 476 3.87 31.00 6.90
N GLY A 477 4.38 30.35 7.95
CA GLY A 477 3.73 30.28 9.26
C GLY A 477 2.71 29.15 9.42
N GLY A 478 2.52 28.31 8.40
CA GLY A 478 1.66 27.13 8.44
C GLY A 478 2.21 25.99 9.31
N HIS A 479 1.38 24.97 9.53
CA HIS A 479 1.71 23.84 10.40
C HIS A 479 1.84 22.52 9.64
N ALA A 480 3.05 21.97 9.55
CA ALA A 480 3.31 20.63 9.01
C ALA A 480 4.12 19.78 10.01
N ARG A 481 3.60 18.60 10.36
CA ARG A 481 4.20 17.67 11.33
C ARG A 481 4.33 16.28 10.74
N ILE A 482 5.08 15.43 11.45
CA ILE A 482 5.20 14.00 11.13
C ILE A 482 3.81 13.34 11.17
N GLY A 483 3.49 12.59 10.12
CA GLY A 483 2.20 11.91 9.97
C GLY A 483 1.11 12.73 9.27
N ASP A 484 1.34 14.03 9.03
CA ASP A 484 0.39 14.87 8.30
C ASP A 484 0.41 14.53 6.81
N VAL A 485 -0.74 14.71 6.15
CA VAL A 485 -0.90 14.51 4.71
C VAL A 485 -0.81 15.86 4.02
N ILE A 486 0.19 16.03 3.16
CA ILE A 486 0.45 17.28 2.45
C ILE A 486 -0.12 17.16 1.04
N PRO A 487 -1.08 18.01 0.66
CA PRO A 487 -1.54 18.11 -0.72
C PRO A 487 -0.57 18.95 -1.55
N TYR A 488 -0.33 18.55 -2.79
CA TYR A 488 0.45 19.34 -3.73
C TYR A 488 -0.02 19.12 -5.17
N ILE A 489 0.17 20.14 -6.01
CA ILE A 489 -0.13 20.15 -7.43
C ILE A 489 1.13 20.55 -8.22
N PHE A 490 1.30 20.00 -9.42
CA PHE A 490 2.41 20.35 -10.30
C PHE A 490 2.01 21.50 -11.23
N CYS A 491 2.78 22.57 -11.20
CA CYS A 491 2.56 23.76 -12.02
C CYS A 491 3.76 24.02 -12.95
N LEU A 492 3.47 24.69 -14.06
CA LEU A 492 4.46 25.26 -14.96
C LEU A 492 5.15 26.45 -14.28
N GLY A 493 6.41 26.71 -14.63
CA GLY A 493 7.10 27.93 -14.22
C GLY A 493 6.51 29.17 -14.89
N GLY A 494 6.84 30.37 -14.39
CA GLY A 494 6.31 31.65 -14.89
C GLY A 494 6.48 31.89 -16.40
N ASP A 495 7.47 31.23 -17.03
CA ASP A 495 7.73 31.33 -18.47
C ASP A 495 6.89 30.34 -19.33
N GLY A 496 5.93 29.63 -18.74
CA GLY A 496 5.07 28.66 -19.44
C GLY A 496 5.80 27.43 -19.99
N THR A 497 7.08 27.26 -19.67
CA THR A 497 7.91 26.12 -20.05
C THR A 497 8.17 25.21 -18.84
N SER A 498 8.28 23.91 -19.11
CA SER A 498 8.79 22.94 -18.12
C SER A 498 10.24 23.29 -17.84
N VAL A 499 10.47 24.09 -16.79
CA VAL A 499 11.80 24.50 -16.37
C VAL A 499 12.62 23.22 -16.09
N LYS A 500 13.89 23.20 -16.49
CA LYS A 500 14.87 22.12 -16.17
C LYS A 500 15.21 22.05 -14.67
N THR A 501 14.31 22.47 -13.79
CA THR A 501 14.42 22.38 -12.33
C THR A 501 13.90 21.03 -11.85
N GLY A 502 14.25 20.66 -10.62
CA GLY A 502 13.84 19.38 -10.05
C GLY A 502 12.31 19.27 -10.00
N GLN A 503 11.79 18.06 -10.14
CA GLN A 503 10.36 17.75 -10.01
C GLN A 503 9.73 18.36 -8.73
N ALA A 504 10.51 18.47 -7.64
CA ALA A 504 10.06 19.07 -6.38
C ALA A 504 9.80 20.57 -6.46
N ASP A 505 10.54 21.31 -7.29
CA ASP A 505 10.44 22.77 -7.37
C ASP A 505 9.13 23.19 -8.05
N ARG A 506 8.63 22.34 -8.96
CA ARG A 506 7.35 22.50 -9.65
C ARG A 506 6.12 22.14 -8.81
N ALA A 507 6.32 21.71 -7.56
CA ALA A 507 5.22 21.35 -6.68
C ALA A 507 4.79 22.54 -5.81
N PHE A 508 3.49 22.83 -5.80
CA PHE A 508 2.87 23.92 -5.05
C PHE A 508 1.70 23.42 -4.22
N HIS A 509 1.37 24.14 -3.15
CA HIS A 509 0.14 23.85 -2.41
C HIS A 509 -1.08 24.26 -3.25
N PRO A 510 -2.22 23.52 -3.25
CA PRO A 510 -3.39 23.89 -4.04
C PRO A 510 -3.91 25.30 -3.76
N ASP A 511 -3.80 25.78 -2.53
CA ASP A 511 -4.23 27.13 -2.16
C ASP A 511 -3.38 28.22 -2.83
N GLU A 512 -2.12 27.93 -3.19
CA GLU A 512 -1.30 28.87 -3.98
C GLU A 512 -1.86 29.08 -5.38
N LEU A 513 -2.50 28.04 -5.94
CA LEU A 513 -3.12 28.10 -7.25
C LEU A 513 -4.52 28.74 -7.19
N ARG A 514 -5.25 28.56 -6.08
CA ARG A 514 -6.60 29.13 -5.88
C ARG A 514 -6.61 30.63 -5.62
N LYS A 515 -5.49 31.23 -5.20
CA LYS A 515 -5.37 32.67 -4.97
C LYS A 515 -5.61 33.46 -6.27
N THR A 516 -6.41 34.53 -6.18
CA THR A 516 -6.87 35.33 -7.33
C THR A 516 -5.73 35.98 -8.13
N ASP A 517 -4.58 36.22 -7.49
CA ASP A 517 -3.38 36.81 -8.10
C ASP A 517 -2.33 35.76 -8.54
N SER A 518 -2.73 34.50 -8.71
CA SER A 518 -1.80 33.42 -9.09
C SER A 518 -1.49 33.41 -10.60
N GLU A 519 -0.21 33.49 -10.95
CA GLU A 519 0.29 33.26 -12.32
C GLU A 519 0.53 31.77 -12.63
N LEU A 520 0.31 30.89 -11.65
CA LEU A 520 0.60 29.47 -11.79
C LEU A 520 -0.41 28.78 -12.70
N LYS A 521 0.08 27.94 -13.62
CA LYS A 521 -0.74 27.08 -14.48
C LYS A 521 -0.41 25.62 -14.23
N ILE A 522 -1.40 24.73 -14.31
CA ILE A 522 -1.21 23.29 -14.12
C ILE A 522 -0.34 22.73 -15.27
N ASP A 523 0.64 21.88 -14.92
CA ASP A 523 1.47 21.18 -15.91
C ASP A 523 0.76 19.91 -16.41
N PHE A 524 -0.21 20.08 -17.31
CA PHE A 524 -1.02 18.97 -17.84
C PHE A 524 -0.18 17.87 -18.51
N GLU A 525 0.87 18.23 -19.24
CA GLU A 525 1.77 17.28 -19.90
C GLU A 525 2.50 16.38 -18.89
N TYR A 526 2.93 16.96 -17.76
CA TYR A 526 3.48 16.15 -16.68
C TYR A 526 2.45 15.16 -16.10
N TYR A 527 1.19 15.56 -15.91
CA TYR A 527 0.16 14.64 -15.43
C TYR A 527 -0.12 13.52 -16.44
N ILE A 528 -0.25 13.83 -17.72
CA ILE A 528 -0.48 12.83 -18.76
C ILE A 528 0.70 11.84 -18.82
N ALA A 529 1.94 12.33 -18.89
CA ALA A 529 3.12 11.50 -19.06
C ALA A 529 3.59 10.74 -17.80
N GLN A 530 3.47 11.34 -16.61
CA GLN A 530 4.03 10.78 -15.36
C GLN A 530 2.97 10.28 -14.39
N GLN A 531 1.72 10.72 -14.52
CA GLN A 531 0.63 10.30 -13.64
C GLN A 531 -0.40 9.42 -14.36
N ILE A 532 -0.68 9.59 -15.65
CA ILE A 532 -1.72 8.80 -16.34
C ILE A 532 -1.10 7.64 -17.13
N LEU A 533 -0.05 7.91 -17.92
CA LEU A 533 0.55 6.87 -18.76
C LEU A 533 1.12 5.68 -17.95
N PRO A 534 1.95 5.86 -16.90
CA PRO A 534 2.59 4.71 -16.23
C PRO A 534 1.57 3.80 -15.53
N PRO A 535 0.50 4.35 -14.94
CA PRO A 535 -0.67 3.58 -14.57
C PRO A 535 -1.36 2.72 -15.61
N VAL A 536 -1.71 3.33 -16.74
CA VAL A 536 -2.45 2.69 -17.82
C VAL A 536 -1.58 1.61 -18.45
N GLU A 537 -0.30 1.91 -18.66
CA GLU A 537 0.73 0.94 -19.08
C GLU A 537 0.71 -0.30 -18.19
N ARG A 538 0.86 -0.17 -16.87
CA ARG A 538 0.85 -1.32 -15.95
C ARG A 538 -0.45 -2.14 -15.98
N LEU A 539 -1.57 -1.51 -16.33
CA LEU A 539 -2.87 -2.17 -16.41
C LEU A 539 -3.04 -2.91 -17.74
N CYS A 540 -2.47 -2.36 -18.81
CA CYS A 540 -2.50 -2.94 -20.15
C CYS A 540 -1.39 -3.97 -20.38
N ASP A 541 -0.31 -3.93 -19.61
CA ASP A 541 0.88 -4.79 -19.75
C ASP A 541 0.54 -6.28 -19.95
N PRO A 542 -0.42 -6.90 -19.23
CA PRO A 542 -0.78 -8.30 -19.44
C PRO A 542 -1.77 -8.54 -20.60
N ILE A 543 -2.15 -7.51 -21.36
CA ILE A 543 -3.19 -7.56 -22.38
C ILE A 543 -2.53 -7.57 -23.76
N GLU A 544 -2.72 -8.68 -24.47
CA GLU A 544 -2.20 -8.88 -25.82
C GLU A 544 -2.67 -7.78 -26.79
N GLY A 545 -1.73 -7.22 -27.56
CA GLY A 545 -2.00 -6.19 -28.57
C GLY A 545 -2.04 -4.75 -28.06
N THR A 546 -1.59 -4.52 -26.82
CA THR A 546 -1.32 -3.19 -26.27
C THR A 546 0.18 -2.91 -26.23
N ASP A 547 0.58 -1.66 -26.50
CA ASP A 547 1.98 -1.22 -26.46
C ASP A 547 2.03 0.18 -25.84
N ARG A 548 3.10 0.46 -25.10
CA ARG A 548 3.33 1.75 -24.45
C ARG A 548 3.34 2.89 -25.46
N ALA A 549 3.95 2.69 -26.64
CA ALA A 549 4.00 3.71 -27.68
C ALA A 549 2.58 4.04 -28.18
N ARG A 550 1.74 3.01 -28.37
CA ARG A 550 0.34 3.17 -28.77
C ARG A 550 -0.51 3.86 -27.69
N LEU A 551 -0.29 3.52 -26.42
CA LEU A 551 -0.98 4.19 -25.30
C LEU A 551 -0.56 5.66 -25.17
N ALA A 552 0.72 5.96 -25.39
CA ALA A 552 1.25 7.32 -25.41
C ALA A 552 0.66 8.11 -26.59
N GLU A 553 0.59 7.52 -27.77
CA GLU A 553 -0.04 8.12 -28.97
C GLU A 553 -1.52 8.45 -28.71
N CYS A 554 -2.29 7.51 -28.14
CA CYS A 554 -3.69 7.76 -27.77
C CYS A 554 -3.83 8.91 -26.76
N LEU A 555 -2.87 9.10 -25.85
CA LEU A 555 -2.86 10.24 -24.93
C LEU A 555 -2.37 11.55 -25.60
N GLY A 556 -2.00 11.53 -26.88
CA GLY A 556 -1.44 12.66 -27.62
C GLY A 556 0.01 13.00 -27.25
N LEU A 557 0.73 12.05 -26.66
CA LEU A 557 2.17 12.18 -26.38
C LEU A 557 2.98 11.71 -27.58
N ASP A 558 4.22 12.22 -27.71
CA ASP A 558 5.14 11.84 -28.77
C ASP A 558 5.61 10.37 -28.59
N PRO A 559 5.17 9.43 -29.45
CA PRO A 559 5.45 8.00 -29.29
C PRO A 559 6.95 7.69 -29.37
N SER A 560 7.74 8.51 -30.07
CA SER A 560 9.20 8.30 -30.20
C SER A 560 9.94 8.41 -28.87
N ARG A 561 9.40 9.18 -27.91
CA ARG A 561 9.96 9.33 -26.55
C ARG A 561 9.60 8.17 -25.61
N PHE A 562 8.58 7.40 -25.98
CA PHE A 562 8.05 6.29 -25.19
C PHE A 562 8.21 4.93 -25.89
N GLN A 563 8.88 4.91 -27.05
CA GLN A 563 9.53 3.73 -27.61
C GLN A 563 10.69 3.33 -26.69
N VAL A 564 10.34 2.73 -25.56
CA VAL A 564 11.28 1.90 -24.82
C VAL A 564 11.14 0.52 -25.45
N SER A 565 12.21 0.05 -26.08
CA SER A 565 12.35 -1.34 -26.47
C SER A 565 11.97 -2.22 -25.29
N VAL A 566 11.26 -3.31 -25.55
CA VAL A 566 10.80 -4.25 -24.52
C VAL A 566 12.02 -4.69 -23.70
N GLY A 567 12.27 -3.98 -22.60
CA GLY A 567 13.13 -4.42 -21.52
C GLY A 567 12.34 -5.53 -20.85
N VAL A 568 12.48 -6.75 -21.39
CA VAL A 568 11.89 -7.97 -20.86
C VAL A 568 12.40 -8.09 -19.42
N ILE A 569 11.56 -7.70 -18.45
CA ILE A 569 11.72 -8.17 -17.08
C ILE A 569 11.22 -9.61 -17.12
N ASP A 570 12.21 -10.48 -17.23
CA ASP A 570 12.23 -11.91 -17.53
C ASP A 570 11.45 -12.74 -16.48
N ASP A 571 10.38 -13.42 -16.91
CA ASP A 571 9.66 -14.44 -16.10
C ASP A 571 8.77 -15.36 -16.99
N ASP A 572 9.08 -15.55 -18.27
CA ASP A 572 8.35 -16.49 -19.14
C ASP A 572 9.04 -17.87 -19.18
N PRO A 573 8.39 -18.95 -18.69
CA PRO A 573 8.96 -20.30 -18.70
C PRO A 573 9.02 -20.96 -20.10
N TYR A 574 8.55 -20.31 -21.17
CA TYR A 574 8.54 -20.86 -22.53
C TYR A 574 9.51 -20.17 -23.51
N ARG A 575 10.61 -19.59 -23.02
CA ARG A 575 11.59 -18.97 -23.92
C ARG A 575 12.42 -20.01 -24.69
N THR A 576 12.59 -19.76 -25.99
CA THR A 576 13.61 -20.40 -26.81
C THR A 576 15.00 -20.02 -26.28
N LEU A 577 15.93 -20.99 -26.22
CA LEU A 577 17.30 -20.75 -25.73
C LEU A 577 17.91 -19.51 -26.41
N ASP A 578 18.70 -18.69 -25.71
CA ASP A 578 19.38 -17.49 -26.25
C ASP A 578 20.20 -17.78 -27.54
N SER A 579 20.55 -19.05 -27.77
CA SER A 579 21.20 -19.57 -28.98
C SER A 579 20.30 -19.67 -30.21
N GLN A 580 18.98 -19.48 -30.07
CA GLN A 580 17.99 -19.52 -31.15
C GLN A 580 17.55 -18.12 -31.62
N ILE A 581 17.97 -17.06 -30.92
CA ILE A 581 17.73 -15.68 -31.34
C ILE A 581 18.81 -15.30 -32.37
N PRO A 582 18.45 -14.76 -33.54
CA PRO A 582 19.44 -14.29 -34.51
C PRO A 582 20.40 -13.28 -33.89
N ASP A 583 21.71 -13.41 -34.14
CA ASP A 583 22.74 -12.52 -33.55
C ASP A 583 22.47 -11.03 -33.79
N LYS A 584 21.84 -10.70 -34.93
CA LYS A 584 21.43 -9.33 -35.26
C LYS A 584 20.41 -8.76 -34.28
N GLU A 585 19.53 -9.59 -33.74
CA GLU A 585 18.56 -9.18 -32.73
C GLU A 585 19.17 -9.22 -31.33
N ARG A 586 19.95 -10.27 -31.04
CA ARG A 586 20.62 -10.47 -29.76
C ARG A 586 21.56 -9.32 -29.38
N PHE A 587 22.29 -8.77 -30.35
CA PHE A 587 23.26 -7.68 -30.13
C PHE A 587 22.76 -6.32 -30.60
N ARG A 588 21.46 -6.16 -30.90
CA ARG A 588 20.87 -4.92 -31.43
C ARG A 588 21.16 -3.70 -30.55
N GLU A 589 21.11 -3.88 -29.24
CA GLU A 589 21.27 -2.81 -28.25
C GLU A 589 22.68 -2.74 -27.66
N ALA A 590 23.57 -3.65 -28.06
CA ALA A 590 24.95 -3.65 -27.60
C ALA A 590 25.71 -2.45 -28.15
N ALA A 591 26.50 -1.79 -27.30
CA ALA A 591 27.37 -0.70 -27.73
C ALA A 591 28.36 -1.19 -28.79
N GLN A 592 28.36 -0.54 -29.95
CA GLN A 592 29.26 -0.89 -31.04
C GLN A 592 30.71 -0.53 -30.68
N PHE A 593 31.64 -1.45 -30.93
CA PHE A 593 33.06 -1.19 -30.71
C PHE A 593 33.58 -0.22 -31.77
N THR A 594 34.14 0.91 -31.34
CA THR A 594 34.71 1.92 -32.23
C THR A 594 36.23 1.95 -32.10
N VAL A 595 36.94 2.09 -33.22
CA VAL A 595 38.40 2.17 -33.25
C VAL A 595 38.83 3.48 -33.87
N LYS A 596 39.71 4.19 -33.17
CA LYS A 596 40.33 5.43 -33.61
C LYS A 596 41.71 5.16 -34.20
N CYS A 597 41.96 5.67 -35.40
CA CYS A 597 43.27 5.59 -36.04
C CYS A 597 44.21 6.66 -35.46
N ARG A 598 45.43 6.27 -35.09
CA ARG A 598 46.42 7.23 -34.56
C ARG A 598 46.96 8.21 -35.63
N LYS A 599 46.99 7.78 -36.90
CA LYS A 599 47.56 8.54 -38.01
C LYS A 599 46.61 9.60 -38.56
N CYS A 600 45.38 9.22 -38.92
CA CYS A 600 44.39 10.16 -39.45
C CYS A 600 43.39 10.69 -38.41
N GLN A 601 43.46 10.22 -37.16
CA GLN A 601 42.53 10.56 -36.07
C GLN A 601 41.04 10.22 -36.34
N GLY A 602 40.72 9.61 -37.48
CA GLY A 602 39.38 9.13 -37.81
C GLY A 602 38.93 8.00 -36.87
N SER A 603 37.65 8.01 -36.50
CA SER A 603 36.99 6.96 -35.73
C SER A 603 36.07 6.14 -36.64
N THR A 604 36.15 4.82 -36.53
CA THR A 604 35.41 3.89 -37.39
C THR A 604 34.83 2.76 -36.54
N VAL A 605 33.60 2.35 -36.82
CA VAL A 605 32.98 1.19 -36.18
C VAL A 605 33.72 -0.08 -36.63
N PHE A 606 34.07 -0.94 -35.69
CA PHE A 606 34.68 -2.23 -35.99
C PHE A 606 33.60 -3.18 -36.55
N PRO A 607 33.71 -3.63 -37.82
CA PRO A 607 32.65 -4.38 -38.46
C PRO A 607 32.58 -5.83 -37.95
N SER A 608 31.43 -6.48 -38.16
CA SER A 608 31.25 -7.90 -37.92
C SER A 608 32.23 -8.73 -38.76
N VAL A 609 32.76 -9.81 -38.19
CA VAL A 609 33.67 -10.73 -38.89
C VAL A 609 32.95 -11.31 -40.11
N GLY A 610 33.48 -11.06 -41.31
CA GLY A 610 32.91 -11.56 -42.57
C GLY A 610 31.86 -10.66 -43.24
N SER A 611 31.61 -9.44 -42.74
CA SER A 611 30.74 -8.48 -43.44
C SER A 611 31.40 -7.96 -44.73
N PRO A 612 30.70 -7.96 -45.88
CA PRO A 612 31.22 -7.41 -47.14
C PRO A 612 31.31 -5.87 -47.13
N GLU A 613 30.74 -5.19 -46.12
CA GLU A 613 30.54 -3.73 -46.13
C GLU A 613 31.74 -2.91 -45.63
N ALA A 614 32.84 -3.53 -45.18
CA ALA A 614 34.11 -2.82 -45.00
C ALA A 614 35.30 -3.79 -44.84
N PRO A 615 36.34 -3.77 -45.71
CA PRO A 615 37.52 -4.62 -45.59
C PRO A 615 38.48 -4.05 -44.53
N VAL A 616 37.97 -3.82 -43.32
CA VAL A 616 38.77 -3.39 -42.16
C VAL A 616 39.69 -4.53 -41.71
N ILE A 617 39.32 -5.79 -42.00
CA ILE A 617 40.10 -6.98 -41.65
C ILE A 617 40.70 -7.55 -42.95
N THR A 618 42.02 -7.48 -43.08
CA THR A 618 42.79 -8.05 -44.20
C THR A 618 43.69 -9.17 -43.72
N SER A 619 44.27 -9.97 -44.63
CA SER A 619 45.28 -10.99 -44.28
C SER A 619 46.54 -10.40 -43.62
N ALA A 620 46.79 -9.10 -43.83
CA ALA A 620 47.86 -8.35 -43.19
C ALA A 620 47.47 -7.72 -41.84
N GLY A 621 46.22 -7.88 -41.39
CA GLY A 621 45.70 -7.33 -40.15
C GLY A 621 44.60 -6.27 -40.36
N VAL A 622 44.32 -5.52 -39.29
CA VAL A 622 43.23 -4.54 -39.26
C VAL A 622 43.70 -3.22 -39.89
N ARG A 623 43.06 -2.73 -40.97
CA ARG A 623 43.44 -1.49 -41.65
C ARG A 623 42.43 -0.39 -41.43
N CYS A 624 42.91 0.84 -41.26
CA CYS A 624 42.06 2.01 -41.19
C CYS A 624 41.44 2.30 -42.57
N PRO A 625 40.11 2.42 -42.71
CA PRO A 625 39.46 2.67 -44.00
C PRO A 625 39.74 4.09 -44.53
N GLY A 626 40.13 5.05 -43.68
CA GLY A 626 40.41 6.43 -44.10
C GLY A 626 41.85 6.68 -44.59
N CYS A 627 42.84 5.94 -44.10
CA CYS A 627 44.26 6.16 -44.46
C CYS A 627 45.04 4.89 -44.79
N SER A 628 44.38 3.73 -44.81
CA SER A 628 44.93 2.41 -45.13
C SER A 628 46.10 1.94 -44.25
N GLU A 629 46.39 2.65 -43.16
CA GLU A 629 47.39 2.30 -42.16
C GLU A 629 46.96 1.08 -41.34
N GLU A 630 47.92 0.23 -40.99
CA GLU A 630 47.68 -0.93 -40.13
C GLU A 630 47.49 -0.49 -38.66
N LEU A 631 46.35 -0.86 -38.10
CA LEU A 631 46.04 -0.69 -36.69
C LEU A 631 46.69 -1.83 -35.92
N THR A 632 47.69 -1.50 -35.11
CA THR A 632 48.38 -2.50 -34.28
C THR A 632 47.42 -3.13 -33.27
N LEU A 633 47.57 -4.43 -33.04
CA LEU A 633 46.75 -5.18 -32.08
C LEU A 633 46.78 -4.55 -30.68
N ALA A 634 47.93 -4.07 -30.23
CA ALA A 634 48.07 -3.36 -28.96
C ALA A 634 47.20 -2.09 -28.90
N SER A 635 47.09 -1.34 -30.01
CA SER A 635 46.25 -0.14 -30.06
C SER A 635 44.76 -0.50 -30.02
N ILE A 636 44.36 -1.61 -30.62
CA ILE A 636 42.97 -2.09 -30.60
C ILE A 636 42.61 -2.60 -29.20
N GLN A 637 43.50 -3.40 -28.58
CA GLN A 637 43.30 -3.95 -27.25
C GLN A 637 43.11 -2.87 -26.19
N VAL A 638 43.94 -1.83 -26.18
CA VAL A 638 43.82 -0.72 -25.21
C VAL A 638 42.51 0.05 -25.40
N GLN A 639 42.08 0.28 -26.66
CA GLN A 639 40.82 0.96 -26.94
C GLN A 639 39.60 0.12 -26.55
N LEU A 640 39.67 -1.20 -26.76
CA LEU A 640 38.65 -2.14 -26.32
C LEU A 640 38.55 -2.14 -24.79
N GLU A 641 39.69 -2.26 -24.11
CA GLU A 641 39.73 -2.27 -22.64
C GLU A 641 39.17 -0.98 -22.05
N THR A 642 39.47 0.17 -22.66
CA THR A 642 38.95 1.48 -22.22
C THR A 642 37.42 1.54 -22.36
N GLN A 643 36.89 1.11 -23.51
CA GLN A 643 35.43 1.09 -23.74
C GLN A 643 34.72 0.07 -22.84
N LEU A 644 35.33 -1.10 -22.60
CA LEU A 644 34.82 -2.08 -21.65
C LEU A 644 34.77 -1.53 -20.23
N ARG A 645 35.85 -0.88 -19.77
CA ARG A 645 35.87 -0.21 -18.45
C ARG A 645 34.78 0.85 -18.33
N GLN A 646 34.47 1.57 -19.41
CA GLN A 646 33.35 2.53 -19.43
C GLN A 646 32.00 1.83 -19.28
N GLN A 647 31.76 0.72 -19.98
CA GLN A 647 30.52 -0.06 -19.83
C GLN A 647 30.40 -0.70 -18.45
N ILE A 648 31.52 -1.20 -17.89
CA ILE A 648 31.59 -1.71 -16.52
C ILE A 648 31.25 -0.60 -15.52
N ASN A 649 31.81 0.60 -15.69
CA ASN A 649 31.48 1.73 -14.83
C ASN A 649 30.00 2.13 -14.94
N ASN A 650 29.43 2.13 -16.14
CA ASN A 650 27.99 2.39 -16.32
C ASN A 650 27.15 1.35 -15.57
N TYR A 651 27.48 0.05 -15.71
CA TYR A 651 26.81 -1.02 -14.98
C TYR A 651 26.90 -0.86 -13.46
N TYR A 652 28.06 -0.48 -12.93
CA TYR A 652 28.24 -0.27 -11.48
C TYR A 652 27.74 1.09 -10.98
N SER A 653 27.40 2.03 -11.87
CA SER A 653 26.86 3.34 -11.50
C SER A 653 25.38 3.31 -11.14
N GLY A 654 24.69 2.19 -11.39
CA GLY A 654 23.27 1.99 -11.11
C GLY A 654 22.42 2.42 -12.29
#